data_AF-A0A0J9TKH8-F1
#
_entry.id   AF-A0A0J9TKH8-F1
#
_cell.length_a   1.000
_cell.length_b   1.000
_cell.length_c   1.000
_cell.angle_alpha   90.00
_cell.angle_beta   90.00
_cell.angle_gamma   90.00
#
_symmetry.space_group_name_H-M   'P 1'
#
loop_
_entity.id
_entity.type
_entity.pdbx_description
1 polymer ?
#
loop_
_entity_poly.entity_id
_entity_poly.type
_entity_poly.pdbx_seq_one_letter_code
_entity_poly.pdbx_strand_id
1 'polypeptide(L)'
;MELTRSILTHIENSYLLRLHREKIYEQEKDVQRAKTLDFAGKLADCTIKNPEFSELYIVEGNSAGGSAKSARNREFQAILPIKGKLINVQKRSNVFKNEEIKSIITAIGCSYGESFDISKRGYNKIILMTDADVDGSHIRVLLLTFLYKYMPELIRQGHVYIAQPPLFKASSKKDTIYLFDEKEKSEFEKKHVINSRALPDLRDGLKPVHRRILYSAYEEKMFNDSRFKKSAALVGSVMGSYHPHGDSSIYGALVRMCQDFSMRYPLLEGQGNFGSIDGDPPAAMRYTEVKMSKMGERFLEGIRENCVDFRSNYDGSKQEPSILPISLPSILLNGGDGIAVGMASKIPSHNLKEVCEAVIALIDNPKMEDSEFLSIIQGPDFPTGGEILRYDGIKDYFLLDREKKRRFSFIIRAKVELNYEKRQIIVKEIPFGVKKGNLIKQIARLASNEKNPKYKVIELLRDSVTDIRDESNLKEGIRLVIECRKGIDLNVVLSNLYKYSALQIPYAPNLTLLIKGEPKTITVGEVLRNYIAFQLEKIERRTEFNLHQLENRIHLLDGRKKAVEDVDEVIRILREEEDPEDILKDKYELSEIQVKDIVDLRLKSLKKIEIQKLIEELEEKIESKKKHEEILGDEKKRYEIIRKNMEQAIADYPEDSRRTHINREGSGRIRKLDLIQKEELVVGVTKDKYIFAFLLEKVKLHKNRGGIGIKLAEPPNNDIIIDILVTSSYDDLFIFTDAGKVYRIKAHEISVNHEAQ
;
A
#
# COMPACT_ATOMS: atom_id res chain seq x y z
N MET A 1 -3.68 -35.34 10.91
CA MET A 1 -3.13 -36.40 11.79
C MET A 1 -2.05 -35.90 12.74
N GLU A 2 -1.09 -35.09 12.29
CA GLU A 2 -0.03 -34.54 13.19
C GLU A 2 -0.56 -33.54 14.23
N LEU A 3 -1.54 -32.69 13.88
CA LEU A 3 -2.15 -31.76 14.84
C LEU A 3 -2.94 -32.50 15.94
N THR A 4 -3.60 -33.60 15.56
CA THR A 4 -4.35 -34.47 16.48
C THR A 4 -3.40 -35.19 17.44
N ARG A 5 -2.25 -35.68 16.94
CA ARG A 5 -1.19 -36.26 17.78
C ARG A 5 -0.62 -35.22 18.74
N SER A 6 -0.31 -34.01 18.27
CA SER A 6 0.23 -32.92 19.11
C SER A 6 -0.72 -32.53 20.26
N ILE A 7 -2.02 -32.46 19.99
CA ILE A 7 -3.04 -32.19 21.01
C ILE A 7 -3.15 -33.35 22.01
N LEU A 8 -3.08 -34.60 21.56
CA LEU A 8 -3.09 -35.79 22.42
C LEU A 8 -1.88 -35.84 23.35
N THR A 9 -0.67 -35.55 22.83
CA THR A 9 0.58 -35.56 23.60
C THR A 9 0.65 -34.43 24.64
N HIS A 10 -0.03 -33.30 24.38
CA HIS A 10 -0.10 -32.19 25.33
C HIS A 10 -1.12 -32.42 26.46
N ILE A 11 -2.14 -33.25 26.21
CA ILE A 11 -3.17 -33.60 27.20
C ILE A 11 -2.68 -34.73 28.13
N GLU A 12 -1.92 -35.70 27.62
CA GLU A 12 -1.34 -36.80 28.42
C GLU A 12 -0.37 -36.34 29.50
N ASN A 13 0.32 -35.21 29.31
CA ASN A 13 1.37 -34.74 30.22
C ASN A 13 0.89 -33.84 31.37
N SER A 14 -0.40 -33.83 31.70
CA SER A 14 -0.93 -33.02 32.80
C SER A 14 -1.15 -33.83 34.09
N TYR A 15 -0.15 -33.77 34.97
CA TYR A 15 -0.09 -34.30 36.35
C TYR A 15 -1.32 -33.95 37.24
N LEU A 16 -2.15 -32.98 36.82
CA LEU A 16 -3.38 -32.54 37.49
C LEU A 16 -4.59 -33.47 37.29
N LEU A 17 -4.53 -34.45 36.38
CA LEU A 17 -5.64 -35.39 36.13
C LEU A 17 -5.81 -36.48 37.21
N ARG A 18 -4.82 -36.68 38.09
CA ARG A 18 -4.86 -37.71 39.15
C ARG A 18 -5.65 -37.27 40.39
N LEU A 19 -5.63 -35.98 40.73
CA LEU A 19 -6.29 -35.40 41.93
C LEU A 19 -7.77 -35.06 41.73
N HIS A 20 -8.30 -35.16 40.51
CA HIS A 20 -9.69 -34.84 40.18
C HIS A 20 -10.61 -36.06 40.03
N ARG A 21 -10.09 -37.28 40.14
CA ARG A 21 -10.88 -38.51 40.07
C ARG A 21 -11.68 -38.81 41.34
N GLU A 22 -11.21 -38.38 42.51
CA GLU A 22 -11.90 -38.68 43.79
C GLU A 22 -13.18 -37.85 44.03
N LYS A 23 -13.30 -36.66 43.42
CA LYS A 23 -14.48 -35.78 43.61
C LYS A 23 -15.65 -36.04 42.65
N ILE A 24 -15.46 -36.88 41.63
CA ILE A 24 -16.51 -37.20 40.65
C ILE A 24 -17.47 -38.28 41.20
N TYR A 25 -16.99 -39.10 42.14
CA TYR A 25 -17.72 -40.25 42.70
C TYR A 25 -18.99 -39.89 43.49
N GLU A 26 -19.09 -38.68 44.04
CA GLU A 26 -20.28 -38.24 44.78
C GLU A 26 -21.42 -37.70 43.89
N GLN A 27 -21.14 -37.34 42.63
CA GLN A 27 -22.13 -36.73 41.73
C GLN A 27 -22.86 -37.72 40.81
N GLU A 28 -22.44 -38.99 40.79
CA GLU A 28 -23.01 -40.03 39.90
C GLU A 28 -24.39 -40.56 40.36
N LYS A 29 -24.82 -40.26 41.60
CA LYS A 29 -26.12 -40.72 42.12
C LYS A 29 -27.33 -39.89 41.69
N ASP A 30 -27.15 -38.66 41.20
CA ASP A 30 -28.26 -37.74 40.94
C ASP A 30 -28.86 -37.78 39.52
N VAL A 31 -28.35 -38.61 38.60
CA VAL A 31 -28.80 -38.65 37.18
C VAL A 31 -29.51 -39.95 36.79
N GLN A 32 -29.60 -40.95 37.69
CA GLN A 32 -30.29 -42.22 37.39
C GLN A 32 -31.83 -42.17 37.36
N ARG A 33 -32.46 -40.98 37.44
CA ARG A 33 -33.91 -40.80 37.26
C ARG A 33 -34.22 -39.80 36.14
N ALA A 34 -33.95 -40.18 34.90
CA ALA A 34 -34.32 -39.41 33.72
C ALA A 34 -34.65 -40.33 32.55
N LYS A 35 -35.53 -41.32 32.76
CA LYS A 35 -36.04 -42.20 31.68
C LYS A 35 -37.16 -41.59 30.85
N THR A 36 -37.52 -40.33 31.10
CA THR A 36 -38.50 -39.56 30.35
C THR A 36 -38.14 -38.08 30.47
N LEU A 37 -37.20 -37.62 29.65
CA LEU A 37 -36.97 -36.20 29.44
C LEU A 37 -37.46 -35.87 28.03
N ASP A 38 -38.59 -35.18 27.99
CA ASP A 38 -39.20 -34.61 26.81
C ASP A 38 -38.15 -33.77 26.07
N PHE A 39 -37.91 -34.03 24.79
CA PHE A 39 -37.05 -33.16 24.00
C PHE A 39 -37.70 -31.78 24.02
N ALA A 40 -37.09 -30.80 24.67
CA ALA A 40 -37.53 -29.42 24.61
C ALA A 40 -37.31 -28.82 23.20
N GLY A 41 -37.94 -29.40 22.17
CA GLY A 41 -38.02 -28.94 20.79
C GLY A 41 -36.70 -28.76 20.02
N LYS A 42 -35.55 -29.08 20.63
CA LYS A 42 -34.24 -28.66 20.11
C LYS A 42 -33.63 -29.61 19.08
N LEU A 43 -33.75 -30.92 19.28
CA LEU A 43 -33.26 -31.93 18.34
C LEU A 43 -34.26 -32.06 17.17
N ALA A 44 -33.80 -31.81 15.95
CA ALA A 44 -34.52 -32.19 14.75
C ALA A 44 -34.05 -33.60 14.33
N ASP A 45 -34.78 -34.62 14.76
CA ASP A 45 -34.43 -36.04 14.54
C ASP A 45 -34.66 -36.48 13.08
N CYS A 46 -34.05 -37.60 12.67
CA CYS A 46 -34.27 -38.28 11.39
C CYS A 46 -35.33 -39.39 11.50
N THR A 47 -35.85 -39.84 10.36
CA THR A 47 -36.90 -40.87 10.33
C THR A 47 -36.35 -42.28 10.53
N ILE A 48 -35.16 -42.58 9.99
CA ILE A 48 -34.51 -43.87 10.19
C ILE A 48 -34.07 -44.01 11.66
N LYS A 49 -34.44 -45.15 12.27
CA LYS A 49 -34.05 -45.51 13.64
C LYS A 49 -32.89 -46.49 13.73
N ASN A 50 -32.45 -47.05 12.60
CA ASN A 50 -31.26 -47.87 12.56
C ASN A 50 -30.02 -46.96 12.63
N PRO A 51 -29.19 -47.06 13.70
CA PRO A 51 -28.04 -46.19 13.88
C PRO A 51 -27.03 -46.25 12.74
N GLU A 52 -26.84 -47.42 12.11
CA GLU A 52 -25.84 -47.66 11.06
C GLU A 52 -25.94 -46.67 9.88
N PHE A 53 -27.17 -46.25 9.58
CA PHE A 53 -27.47 -45.38 8.45
C PHE A 53 -27.70 -43.93 8.85
N SER A 54 -27.73 -43.60 10.15
CA SER A 54 -28.08 -42.26 10.62
C SER A 54 -26.87 -41.41 11.01
N GLU A 55 -27.00 -40.11 10.78
CA GLU A 55 -25.98 -39.09 11.01
C GLU A 55 -26.55 -37.98 11.91
N LEU A 56 -25.80 -37.57 12.93
CA LEU A 56 -26.13 -36.45 13.82
C LEU A 56 -25.18 -35.28 13.57
N TYR A 57 -25.72 -34.14 13.14
CA TYR A 57 -24.97 -32.89 13.01
C TYR A 57 -25.16 -32.04 14.25
N ILE A 58 -24.07 -31.74 14.96
CA ILE A 58 -24.03 -30.78 16.07
C ILE A 58 -23.61 -29.43 15.49
N VAL A 59 -24.50 -28.44 15.56
CA VAL A 59 -24.38 -27.17 14.82
C VAL A 59 -24.25 -25.96 15.75
N GLU A 60 -23.36 -25.03 15.43
CA GLU A 60 -23.19 -23.79 16.18
C GLU A 60 -24.37 -22.81 16.00
N GLY A 61 -25.16 -22.62 17.06
CA GLY A 61 -26.23 -21.63 17.11
C GLY A 61 -27.52 -22.04 16.38
N ASN A 62 -28.60 -21.32 16.70
CA ASN A 62 -29.93 -21.57 16.11
C ASN A 62 -30.00 -21.12 14.64
N SER A 63 -29.18 -20.15 14.22
CA SER A 63 -29.16 -19.64 12.84
C SER A 63 -28.63 -20.70 11.87
N ALA A 64 -27.41 -21.20 12.10
CA ALA A 64 -26.86 -22.29 11.31
C ALA A 64 -27.68 -23.57 11.48
N GLY A 65 -28.24 -23.82 12.67
CA GLY A 65 -29.19 -24.92 12.90
C GLY A 65 -30.45 -24.85 12.02
N GLY A 66 -31.01 -23.67 11.80
CA GLY A 66 -32.16 -23.46 10.91
C GLY A 66 -31.83 -23.74 9.45
N SER A 67 -30.70 -23.23 8.96
CA SER A 67 -30.19 -23.50 7.61
C SER A 67 -29.88 -24.98 7.39
N ALA A 68 -29.20 -25.61 8.35
CA ALA A 68 -28.90 -27.04 8.32
C ALA A 68 -30.17 -27.90 8.33
N LYS A 69 -31.16 -27.55 9.15
CA LYS A 69 -32.46 -28.25 9.21
C LYS A 69 -33.21 -28.19 7.87
N SER A 70 -33.10 -27.08 7.14
CA SER A 70 -33.72 -26.93 5.82
C SER A 70 -32.97 -27.67 4.72
N ALA A 71 -31.65 -27.77 4.81
CA ALA A 71 -30.79 -28.41 3.81
C ALA A 71 -30.62 -29.93 3.99
N ARG A 72 -30.90 -30.46 5.19
CA ARG A 72 -30.66 -31.88 5.52
C ARG A 72 -31.54 -32.84 4.71
N ASN A 73 -31.03 -34.05 4.50
CA ASN A 73 -31.91 -35.18 4.18
C ASN A 73 -32.58 -35.68 5.48
N ARG A 74 -33.91 -35.46 5.59
CA ARG A 74 -34.70 -35.82 6.78
C ARG A 74 -34.75 -37.32 7.05
N GLU A 75 -34.44 -38.13 6.04
CA GLU A 75 -34.46 -39.59 6.15
C GLU A 75 -33.40 -40.11 7.13
N PHE A 76 -32.17 -39.60 7.01
CA PHE A 76 -31.02 -40.13 7.74
C PHE A 76 -30.19 -39.08 8.51
N GLN A 77 -30.41 -37.78 8.32
CA GLN A 77 -29.62 -36.73 8.99
C GLN A 77 -30.43 -36.03 10.07
N ALA A 78 -29.96 -36.06 11.32
CA ALA A 78 -30.49 -35.31 12.45
C ALA A 78 -29.65 -34.05 12.74
N ILE A 79 -30.28 -32.99 13.25
CA ILE A 79 -29.63 -31.70 13.56
C ILE A 79 -29.86 -31.34 15.02
N LEU A 80 -28.77 -31.12 15.76
CA LEU A 80 -28.77 -30.62 17.13
C LEU A 80 -28.04 -29.26 17.18
N PRO A 81 -28.76 -28.13 17.23
CA PRO A 81 -28.13 -26.83 17.45
C PRO A 81 -27.65 -26.70 18.89
N ILE A 82 -26.49 -26.09 19.12
CA ILE A 82 -25.95 -25.75 20.45
C ILE A 82 -25.87 -24.23 20.62
N LYS A 83 -26.18 -23.74 21.83
CA LYS A 83 -26.17 -22.29 22.10
C LYS A 83 -24.82 -21.85 22.65
N GLY A 84 -24.03 -21.17 21.82
CA GLY A 84 -22.75 -20.58 22.21
C GLY A 84 -21.67 -21.61 22.57
N LYS A 85 -20.66 -21.15 23.31
CA LYS A 85 -19.52 -21.98 23.72
C LYS A 85 -19.91 -22.99 24.80
N LEU A 86 -19.55 -24.26 24.56
CA LEU A 86 -19.72 -25.32 25.54
C LEU A 86 -18.89 -25.03 26.80
N ILE A 87 -19.33 -25.55 27.95
CA ILE A 87 -18.53 -25.46 29.18
C ILE A 87 -17.22 -26.22 29.01
N ASN A 88 -16.09 -25.64 29.43
CA ASN A 88 -14.81 -26.35 29.40
C ASN A 88 -14.80 -27.42 30.50
N VAL A 89 -14.98 -28.67 30.07
CA VAL A 89 -15.12 -29.84 30.94
C VAL A 89 -13.83 -30.28 31.64
N GLN A 90 -12.69 -29.69 31.27
CA GLN A 90 -11.41 -29.96 31.90
C GLN A 90 -11.17 -29.09 33.14
N LYS A 91 -11.77 -27.89 33.20
CA LYS A 91 -11.55 -26.91 34.29
C LYS A 91 -12.65 -26.90 35.36
N ARG A 92 -13.79 -27.56 35.14
CA ARG A 92 -14.96 -27.52 36.02
C ARG A 92 -15.41 -28.93 36.40
N SER A 93 -15.84 -29.10 37.65
CA SER A 93 -16.34 -30.38 38.20
C SER A 93 -17.83 -30.61 37.92
N ASN A 94 -18.69 -29.58 37.99
CA ASN A 94 -20.15 -29.72 37.86
C ASN A 94 -20.65 -29.65 36.39
N VAL A 95 -20.07 -30.45 35.49
CA VAL A 95 -20.31 -30.38 34.04
C VAL A 95 -21.73 -30.85 33.66
N PHE A 96 -22.23 -31.90 34.33
CA PHE A 96 -23.49 -32.56 33.99
C PHE A 96 -24.75 -31.79 34.41
N LYS A 97 -24.61 -30.67 35.13
CA LYS A 97 -25.74 -29.74 35.39
C LYS A 97 -26.07 -28.86 34.18
N ASN A 98 -25.17 -28.78 33.20
CA ASN A 98 -25.36 -27.95 32.01
C ASN A 98 -26.36 -28.57 31.02
N GLU A 99 -27.35 -27.80 30.58
CA GLU A 99 -28.42 -28.27 29.68
C GLU A 99 -27.92 -28.66 28.27
N GLU A 100 -26.90 -27.98 27.75
CA GLU A 100 -26.32 -28.30 26.44
C GLU A 100 -25.59 -29.66 26.49
N ILE A 101 -24.84 -29.93 27.56
CA ILE A 101 -24.19 -31.23 27.79
C ILE A 101 -25.24 -32.35 27.91
N LYS A 102 -26.30 -32.13 28.70
CA LYS A 102 -27.41 -33.10 28.81
C LYS A 102 -28.04 -33.38 27.46
N SER A 103 -28.30 -32.34 26.66
CA SER A 103 -28.89 -32.48 25.33
C SER A 103 -28.01 -33.30 24.39
N ILE A 104 -26.69 -33.11 24.42
CA ILE A 104 -25.73 -33.88 23.63
C ILE A 104 -25.70 -35.35 24.06
N ILE A 105 -25.62 -35.63 25.37
CA ILE A 105 -25.60 -37.00 25.91
C ILE A 105 -26.87 -37.74 25.50
N THR A 106 -28.03 -37.12 25.68
CA THR A 106 -29.32 -37.71 25.33
C THR A 106 -29.45 -37.95 23.83
N ALA A 107 -28.99 -37.01 22.99
CA ALA A 107 -29.02 -37.18 21.55
C ALA A 107 -28.12 -38.34 21.08
N ILE A 108 -26.94 -38.50 21.67
CA ILE A 108 -26.00 -39.56 21.31
C ILE A 108 -26.49 -40.94 21.78
N GLY A 109 -27.13 -41.02 22.95
CA GLY A 109 -27.78 -42.24 23.45
C GLY A 109 -26.87 -43.25 24.18
N CYS A 110 -25.54 -43.08 24.13
CA CYS A 110 -24.57 -44.03 24.69
C CYS A 110 -24.32 -43.94 26.20
N SER A 111 -25.00 -43.05 26.94
CA SER A 111 -24.59 -42.63 28.29
C SER A 111 -23.13 -42.09 28.31
N TYR A 112 -22.48 -42.01 29.47
CA TYR A 112 -21.13 -41.45 29.64
C TYR A 112 -20.34 -42.11 30.77
N GLY A 113 -19.01 -41.91 30.77
CA GLY A 113 -18.11 -42.36 31.85
C GLY A 113 -18.09 -43.88 31.99
N GLU A 114 -18.19 -44.39 33.22
CA GLU A 114 -18.23 -45.84 33.49
C GLU A 114 -19.52 -46.52 33.00
N SER A 115 -20.61 -45.75 32.84
CA SER A 115 -21.90 -46.25 32.34
C SER A 115 -22.02 -46.25 30.81
N PHE A 116 -20.94 -45.89 30.11
CA PHE A 116 -20.93 -45.75 28.65
C PHE A 116 -21.13 -47.09 27.94
N ASP A 117 -22.03 -47.12 26.95
CA ASP A 117 -22.34 -48.30 26.14
C ASP A 117 -22.54 -47.92 24.66
N ILE A 118 -21.58 -48.28 23.82
CA ILE A 118 -21.56 -47.97 22.38
C ILE A 118 -22.69 -48.65 21.59
N SER A 119 -23.22 -49.77 22.09
CA SER A 119 -24.31 -50.52 21.42
C SER A 119 -25.62 -49.73 21.43
N LYS A 120 -25.76 -48.76 22.33
CA LYS A 120 -26.94 -47.91 22.48
C LYS A 120 -26.87 -46.59 21.71
N ARG A 121 -25.89 -46.41 20.83
CA ARG A 121 -25.75 -45.20 20.02
C ARG A 121 -27.02 -44.95 19.20
N GLY A 122 -27.49 -43.71 19.18
CA GLY A 122 -28.60 -43.29 18.32
C GLY A 122 -28.19 -43.07 16.86
N TYR A 123 -26.89 -42.82 16.62
CA TYR A 123 -26.35 -42.45 15.32
C TYR A 123 -24.97 -43.06 15.09
N ASN A 124 -24.68 -43.46 13.85
CA ASN A 124 -23.37 -43.98 13.45
C ASN A 124 -22.34 -42.87 13.23
N LYS A 125 -22.75 -41.72 12.68
CA LYS A 125 -21.85 -40.57 12.52
C LYS A 125 -22.30 -39.40 13.36
N ILE A 126 -21.37 -38.84 14.14
CA ILE A 126 -21.55 -37.62 14.93
C ILE A 126 -20.65 -36.56 14.29
N ILE A 127 -21.25 -35.63 13.56
CA ILE A 127 -20.58 -34.63 12.73
C ILE A 127 -20.60 -33.29 13.46
N LEU A 128 -19.43 -32.75 13.79
CA LEU A 128 -19.27 -31.43 14.38
C LEU A 128 -19.23 -30.39 13.25
N MET A 129 -20.28 -29.58 13.13
CA MET A 129 -20.41 -28.55 12.11
C MET A 129 -20.42 -27.16 12.76
N THR A 130 -19.22 -26.59 12.88
CA THR A 130 -18.98 -25.26 13.47
C THR A 130 -18.52 -24.28 12.39
N ASP A 131 -18.64 -22.99 12.66
CA ASP A 131 -18.20 -21.97 11.71
C ASP A 131 -16.67 -22.02 11.49
N ALA A 132 -16.25 -21.53 10.33
CA ALA A 132 -14.86 -21.53 9.87
C ALA A 132 -14.05 -20.36 10.47
N ASP A 133 -14.30 -20.03 11.72
CA ASP A 133 -13.67 -18.92 12.43
C ASP A 133 -13.01 -19.37 13.76
N VAL A 134 -12.52 -18.41 14.53
CA VAL A 134 -11.84 -18.65 15.81
C VAL A 134 -12.82 -19.20 16.85
N ASP A 135 -14.08 -18.78 16.81
CA ASP A 135 -15.10 -19.16 17.79
C ASP A 135 -15.63 -20.57 17.51
N GLY A 136 -15.90 -20.91 16.25
CA GLY A 136 -16.24 -22.26 15.82
C GLY A 136 -15.11 -23.25 16.07
N SER A 137 -13.85 -22.85 15.83
CA SER A 137 -12.68 -23.67 16.20
C SER A 137 -12.59 -23.92 17.70
N HIS A 138 -12.92 -22.92 18.53
CA HIS A 138 -12.95 -23.07 19.98
C HIS A 138 -14.09 -24.00 20.42
N ILE A 139 -15.30 -23.86 19.86
CA ILE A 139 -16.44 -24.74 20.14
C ILE A 139 -16.10 -26.19 19.77
N ARG A 140 -15.49 -26.40 18.61
CA ARG A 140 -15.03 -27.72 18.15
C ARG A 140 -14.06 -28.35 19.15
N VAL A 141 -13.08 -27.59 19.66
CA VAL A 141 -12.15 -28.08 20.69
C VAL A 141 -12.89 -28.47 21.97
N LEU A 142 -13.86 -27.68 22.41
CA LEU A 142 -14.63 -27.97 23.63
C LEU A 142 -15.50 -29.22 23.49
N LEU A 143 -16.14 -29.41 22.33
CA LEU A 143 -16.90 -30.62 22.00
C LEU A 143 -16.01 -31.86 21.92
N LEU A 144 -14.86 -31.76 21.24
CA LEU A 144 -13.89 -32.86 21.17
C LEU A 144 -13.35 -33.21 22.56
N THR A 145 -13.05 -32.21 23.39
CA THR A 145 -12.59 -32.44 24.78
C THR A 145 -13.66 -33.15 25.60
N PHE A 146 -14.93 -32.78 25.42
CA PHE A 146 -16.06 -33.45 26.06
C PHE A 146 -16.20 -34.91 25.64
N LEU A 147 -16.26 -35.17 24.32
CA LEU A 147 -16.38 -36.52 23.79
C LEU A 147 -15.18 -37.39 24.18
N TYR A 148 -13.97 -36.85 24.13
CA TYR A 148 -12.75 -37.58 24.52
C TYR A 148 -12.76 -37.97 26.00
N LYS A 149 -13.22 -37.07 26.87
CA LYS A 149 -13.20 -37.31 28.33
C LYS A 149 -14.29 -38.29 28.78
N TYR A 150 -15.48 -38.21 28.19
CA TYR A 150 -16.66 -38.91 28.69
C TYR A 150 -17.21 -40.00 27.77
N MET A 151 -16.83 -40.01 26.49
CA MET A 151 -17.25 -40.99 25.49
C MET A 151 -16.09 -41.38 24.55
N PRO A 152 -14.91 -41.77 25.06
CA PRO A 152 -13.70 -41.96 24.26
C PRO A 152 -13.86 -43.03 23.16
N GLU A 153 -14.68 -44.05 23.38
CA GLU A 153 -14.92 -45.13 22.42
C GLU A 153 -15.59 -44.65 21.13
N LEU A 154 -16.41 -43.60 21.16
CA LEU A 154 -16.98 -43.01 19.93
C LEU A 154 -15.88 -42.48 19.00
N ILE A 155 -14.81 -41.92 19.59
CA ILE A 155 -13.68 -41.40 18.83
C ILE A 155 -12.80 -42.57 18.35
N ARG A 156 -12.52 -43.55 19.22
CA ARG A 156 -11.66 -44.70 18.88
C ARG A 156 -12.24 -45.56 17.77
N GLN A 157 -13.55 -45.74 17.74
CA GLN A 157 -14.25 -46.52 16.72
C GLN A 157 -14.62 -45.70 15.47
N GLY A 158 -14.22 -44.42 15.41
CA GLY A 158 -14.35 -43.60 14.20
C GLY A 158 -15.75 -43.03 13.95
N HIS A 159 -16.59 -42.92 14.97
CA HIS A 159 -17.95 -42.38 14.85
C HIS A 159 -18.00 -40.84 14.89
N VAL A 160 -16.90 -40.15 15.21
CA VAL A 160 -16.84 -38.67 15.32
C VAL A 160 -16.16 -38.06 14.11
N TYR A 161 -16.85 -37.12 13.45
CA TYR A 161 -16.43 -36.44 12.23
C TYR A 161 -16.46 -34.91 12.41
N ILE A 162 -15.72 -34.19 11.58
CA ILE A 162 -15.70 -32.72 11.55
C ILE A 162 -16.11 -32.30 10.15
N ALA A 163 -17.16 -31.48 10.03
CA ALA A 163 -17.51 -30.88 8.75
C ALA A 163 -16.47 -29.83 8.36
N GLN A 164 -16.06 -29.80 7.10
CA GLN A 164 -15.14 -28.80 6.56
C GLN A 164 -15.92 -27.82 5.66
N PRO A 165 -16.48 -26.73 6.21
CA PRO A 165 -17.06 -25.68 5.40
C PRO A 165 -15.97 -24.94 4.59
N PRO A 166 -16.31 -24.37 3.42
CA PRO A 166 -15.36 -23.57 2.66
C PRO A 166 -14.93 -22.33 3.45
N LEU A 167 -13.63 -22.02 3.46
CA LEU A 167 -13.08 -20.86 4.14
C LEU A 167 -13.31 -19.56 3.36
N PHE A 168 -13.31 -19.65 2.04
CA PHE A 168 -13.49 -18.49 1.17
C PHE A 168 -14.49 -18.78 0.05
N LYS A 169 -15.22 -17.74 -0.33
CA LYS A 169 -16.12 -17.76 -1.49
C LYS A 169 -15.62 -16.71 -2.48
N ALA A 170 -15.21 -17.15 -3.67
CA ALA A 170 -14.87 -16.28 -4.78
C ALA A 170 -16.07 -16.22 -5.74
N SER A 171 -16.62 -15.03 -5.95
CA SER A 171 -17.76 -14.82 -6.85
C SER A 171 -17.40 -13.90 -8.01
N SER A 172 -17.60 -14.37 -9.23
CA SER A 172 -17.72 -13.57 -10.45
C SER A 172 -19.21 -13.46 -10.83
N LYS A 173 -19.59 -12.52 -11.71
CA LYS A 173 -21.00 -12.33 -12.12
C LYS A 173 -21.65 -13.59 -12.73
N LYS A 174 -20.85 -14.57 -13.19
CA LYS A 174 -21.32 -15.81 -13.82
C LYS A 174 -21.04 -17.08 -13.00
N ASP A 175 -20.00 -17.09 -12.16
CA ASP A 175 -19.55 -18.30 -11.46
C ASP A 175 -19.22 -18.03 -9.99
N THR A 176 -19.57 -18.98 -9.13
CA THR A 176 -19.18 -19.00 -7.72
C THR A 176 -18.27 -20.19 -7.47
N ILE A 177 -17.07 -19.92 -6.97
CA ILE A 177 -16.08 -20.93 -6.60
C ILE A 177 -15.89 -20.87 -5.09
N TYR A 178 -15.91 -22.02 -4.44
CA TYR A 178 -15.63 -22.16 -3.02
C TYR A 178 -14.20 -22.66 -2.84
N LEU A 179 -13.43 -22.00 -1.98
CA LEU A 179 -12.02 -22.32 -1.71
C LEU A 179 -11.91 -22.85 -0.28
N PHE A 180 -11.22 -23.97 -0.11
CA PHE A 180 -11.20 -24.74 1.13
C PHE A 180 -9.97 -24.50 1.99
N ASP A 181 -8.91 -23.91 1.42
CA ASP A 181 -7.69 -23.56 2.17
C ASP A 181 -7.04 -22.24 1.71
N GLU A 182 -6.04 -21.78 2.46
CA GLU A 182 -5.27 -20.58 2.11
C GLU A 182 -4.41 -20.75 0.86
N LYS A 183 -4.07 -21.98 0.46
CA LYS A 183 -3.26 -22.22 -0.75
C LYS A 183 -4.10 -21.98 -1.99
N GLU A 184 -5.29 -22.57 -2.06
CA GLU A 184 -6.27 -22.36 -3.12
C GLU A 184 -6.65 -20.87 -3.24
N LYS A 185 -6.86 -20.19 -2.10
CA LYS A 185 -7.04 -18.73 -2.08
C LYS A 185 -5.82 -18.01 -2.64
N SER A 186 -4.61 -18.33 -2.17
CA SER A 186 -3.39 -17.64 -2.60
C SER A 186 -3.11 -17.85 -4.08
N GLU A 187 -3.35 -19.04 -4.64
CA GLU A 187 -3.19 -19.31 -6.08
C GLU A 187 -4.23 -18.57 -6.91
N PHE A 188 -5.49 -18.57 -6.48
CA PHE A 188 -6.56 -17.80 -7.11
C PHE A 188 -6.24 -16.29 -7.07
N GLU A 189 -5.82 -15.77 -5.92
CA GLU A 189 -5.44 -14.37 -5.76
C GLU A 189 -4.16 -14.01 -6.53
N LYS A 190 -3.15 -14.89 -6.60
CA LYS A 190 -1.94 -14.65 -7.41
C LYS A 190 -2.30 -14.47 -8.87
N LYS A 191 -3.13 -15.36 -9.41
CA LYS A 191 -3.54 -15.33 -10.82
C LYS A 191 -4.43 -14.12 -11.15
N HIS A 192 -5.30 -13.70 -10.23
CA HIS A 192 -6.29 -12.64 -10.49
C HIS A 192 -5.93 -11.25 -9.94
N VAL A 193 -5.14 -11.13 -8.86
CA VAL A 193 -4.82 -9.84 -8.18
C VAL A 193 -3.47 -9.26 -8.61
N ILE A 194 -2.46 -10.09 -8.84
CA ILE A 194 -1.09 -9.63 -9.18
C ILE A 194 -1.07 -8.97 -10.56
N ASN A 195 -1.69 -9.61 -11.57
CA ASN A 195 -1.63 -9.15 -12.96
C ASN A 195 -2.60 -8.01 -13.30
N SER A 196 -3.56 -7.69 -12.41
CA SER A 196 -4.68 -6.80 -12.78
C SER A 196 -4.91 -5.59 -11.87
N ARG A 197 -4.32 -5.49 -10.67
CA ARG A 197 -4.66 -4.41 -9.72
C ARG A 197 -3.52 -3.78 -8.94
N ALA A 198 -2.56 -4.57 -8.46
CA ALA A 198 -1.69 -4.11 -7.37
C ALA A 198 -0.40 -3.42 -7.85
N LEU A 199 0.28 -3.96 -8.87
CA LEU A 199 1.61 -3.53 -9.31
C LEU A 199 1.56 -2.71 -10.62
N PRO A 200 2.45 -1.72 -10.78
CA PRO A 200 2.62 -1.01 -12.06
C PRO A 200 3.32 -1.88 -13.11
N ASP A 201 3.06 -1.61 -14.38
CA ASP A 201 3.85 -2.15 -15.50
C ASP A 201 5.16 -1.37 -15.63
N LEU A 202 6.27 -2.04 -15.94
CA LEU A 202 7.58 -1.38 -16.08
C LEU A 202 7.59 -0.33 -17.20
N ARG A 203 6.87 -0.58 -18.30
CA ARG A 203 6.94 0.25 -19.52
C ARG A 203 6.32 1.63 -19.30
N ASP A 204 5.20 1.67 -18.57
CA ASP A 204 4.43 2.89 -18.38
C ASP A 204 4.36 3.36 -16.91
N GLY A 205 4.77 2.53 -15.95
CA GLY A 205 4.73 2.90 -14.54
C GLY A 205 3.33 3.12 -13.96
N LEU A 206 2.29 2.77 -14.70
CA LEU A 206 0.90 3.00 -14.31
C LEU A 206 0.21 1.69 -13.96
N LYS A 207 -0.72 1.78 -13.00
CA LYS A 207 -1.67 0.70 -12.72
C LYS A 207 -2.80 0.73 -13.75
N PRO A 208 -3.50 -0.39 -13.98
CA PRO A 208 -4.61 -0.43 -14.94
C PRO A 208 -5.68 0.64 -14.72
N VAL A 209 -6.01 0.98 -13.46
CA VAL A 209 -6.97 2.05 -13.17
C VAL A 209 -6.47 3.43 -13.60
N HIS A 210 -5.18 3.74 -13.44
CA HIS A 210 -4.61 5.02 -13.85
C HIS A 210 -4.62 5.16 -15.38
N ARG A 211 -4.22 4.11 -16.11
CA ARG A 211 -4.26 4.10 -17.59
C ARG A 211 -5.67 4.33 -18.13
N ARG A 212 -6.65 3.63 -17.57
CA ARG A 212 -8.05 3.73 -17.98
C ARG A 212 -8.62 5.11 -17.70
N ILE A 213 -8.24 5.74 -16.58
CA ILE A 213 -8.64 7.12 -16.27
C ILE A 213 -8.09 8.10 -17.31
N LEU A 214 -6.77 8.05 -17.59
CA LEU A 214 -6.14 8.93 -18.59
C LEU A 214 -6.70 8.70 -20.00
N TYR A 215 -6.81 7.44 -20.42
CA TYR A 215 -7.35 7.11 -21.73
C TYR A 215 -8.81 7.53 -21.88
N SER A 216 -9.64 7.38 -20.83
CA SER A 216 -11.02 7.90 -20.87
C SER A 216 -11.05 9.41 -20.92
N ALA A 217 -10.16 10.11 -20.22
CA ALA A 217 -10.07 11.57 -20.28
C ALA A 217 -9.69 12.05 -21.69
N TYR A 218 -8.81 11.32 -22.37
CA TYR A 218 -8.46 11.53 -23.77
C TYR A 218 -9.66 11.36 -24.71
N GLU A 219 -10.37 10.23 -24.62
CA GLU A 219 -11.56 9.95 -25.45
C GLU A 219 -12.67 11.00 -25.23
N GLU A 220 -12.83 11.46 -23.99
CA GLU A 220 -13.77 12.52 -23.61
C GLU A 220 -13.27 13.94 -23.94
N LYS A 221 -12.11 14.07 -24.61
CA LYS A 221 -11.49 15.35 -25.01
C LYS A 221 -11.29 16.30 -23.83
N MET A 222 -10.85 15.78 -22.68
CA MET A 222 -10.54 16.57 -21.47
C MET A 222 -9.07 17.01 -21.46
N PHE A 223 -8.62 17.63 -22.56
CA PHE A 223 -7.24 18.12 -22.73
C PHE A 223 -6.90 19.25 -21.74
N ASN A 224 -5.62 19.59 -21.61
CA ASN A 224 -5.15 20.60 -20.68
C ASN A 224 -5.69 22.00 -20.97
N ASP A 225 -5.91 22.33 -22.25
CA ASP A 225 -6.50 23.59 -22.71
C ASP A 225 -8.04 23.60 -22.64
N SER A 226 -8.67 22.45 -22.39
CA SER A 226 -10.12 22.31 -22.32
C SER A 226 -10.70 22.86 -21.00
N ARG A 227 -12.01 23.11 -21.00
CA ARG A 227 -12.74 23.46 -19.77
C ARG A 227 -12.81 22.26 -18.84
N PHE A 228 -12.76 22.52 -17.53
CA PHE A 228 -12.99 21.50 -16.52
C PHE A 228 -14.37 20.82 -16.72
N LYS A 229 -14.40 19.50 -16.60
CA LYS A 229 -15.63 18.70 -16.66
C LYS A 229 -15.86 17.98 -15.34
N LYS A 230 -17.12 17.70 -14.99
CA LYS A 230 -17.47 17.01 -13.74
C LYS A 230 -16.72 15.68 -13.60
N SER A 231 -16.10 15.44 -12.44
CA SER A 231 -15.39 14.18 -12.19
C SER A 231 -16.32 12.96 -12.30
N ALA A 232 -17.60 13.12 -11.93
CA ALA A 232 -18.63 12.09 -12.10
C ALA A 232 -18.78 11.62 -13.57
N ALA A 233 -18.65 12.52 -14.55
CA ALA A 233 -18.73 12.17 -15.96
C ALA A 233 -17.56 11.26 -16.35
N LEU A 234 -16.33 11.65 -15.99
CA LEU A 234 -15.14 10.84 -16.26
C LEU A 234 -15.20 9.47 -15.56
N VAL A 235 -15.56 9.44 -14.27
CA VAL A 235 -15.71 8.19 -13.51
C VAL A 235 -16.78 7.28 -14.14
N GLY A 236 -17.90 7.86 -14.59
CA GLY A 236 -18.95 7.15 -15.32
C GLY A 236 -18.44 6.53 -16.61
N SER A 237 -17.73 7.29 -17.45
CA SER A 237 -17.15 6.79 -18.71
C SER A 237 -16.12 5.69 -18.48
N VAL A 238 -15.24 5.83 -17.46
CA VAL A 238 -14.25 4.81 -17.08
C VAL A 238 -14.94 3.54 -16.62
N MET A 239 -15.94 3.66 -15.74
CA MET A 239 -16.67 2.52 -15.18
C MET A 239 -17.46 1.77 -16.25
N GLY A 240 -18.17 2.51 -17.10
CA GLY A 240 -18.99 1.94 -18.17
C GLY A 240 -18.16 1.31 -19.27
N SER A 241 -17.04 1.92 -19.66
CA SER A 241 -16.28 1.49 -20.84
C SER A 241 -15.13 0.54 -20.54
N TYR A 242 -14.41 0.70 -19.42
CA TYR A 242 -13.10 0.07 -19.25
C TYR A 242 -12.87 -0.61 -17.88
N HIS A 243 -13.45 -0.10 -16.79
CA HIS A 243 -13.14 -0.54 -15.43
C HIS A 243 -14.39 -1.00 -14.67
N PRO A 244 -14.77 -2.29 -14.72
CA PRO A 244 -16.01 -2.81 -14.14
C PRO A 244 -15.92 -2.99 -12.61
N HIS A 245 -15.47 -1.95 -11.91
CA HIS A 245 -15.35 -1.89 -10.44
C HIS A 245 -16.00 -0.62 -9.91
N GLY A 246 -16.22 -0.57 -8.59
CA GLY A 246 -16.96 0.52 -7.96
C GLY A 246 -16.38 1.90 -8.25
N ASP A 247 -17.27 2.86 -8.48
CA ASP A 247 -17.01 4.28 -8.69
C ASP A 247 -16.06 4.86 -7.62
N SER A 248 -16.22 4.47 -6.36
CA SER A 248 -15.37 4.90 -5.25
C SER A 248 -13.88 4.57 -5.45
N SER A 249 -13.57 3.42 -6.05
CA SER A 249 -12.17 3.03 -6.32
C SER A 249 -11.56 3.85 -7.45
N ILE A 250 -12.35 4.11 -8.50
CA ILE A 250 -11.94 4.93 -9.65
C ILE A 250 -11.75 6.38 -9.20
N TYR A 251 -12.73 6.93 -8.48
CA TYR A 251 -12.66 8.29 -7.97
C TYR A 251 -11.52 8.47 -6.97
N GLY A 252 -11.28 7.49 -6.09
CA GLY A 252 -10.12 7.53 -5.18
C GLY A 252 -8.78 7.58 -5.92
N ALA A 253 -8.63 6.84 -7.02
CA ALA A 253 -7.44 6.90 -7.87
C ALA A 253 -7.32 8.25 -8.60
N LEU A 254 -8.43 8.75 -9.16
CA LEU A 254 -8.53 10.05 -9.83
C LEU A 254 -8.12 11.18 -8.88
N VAL A 255 -8.66 11.19 -7.65
CA VAL A 255 -8.34 12.20 -6.64
C VAL A 255 -6.85 12.23 -6.33
N ARG A 256 -6.21 11.07 -6.16
CA ARG A 256 -4.76 11.00 -5.92
C ARG A 256 -3.93 11.52 -7.10
N MET A 257 -4.43 11.36 -8.33
CA MET A 257 -3.78 11.90 -9.54
C MET A 257 -3.88 13.43 -9.66
N CYS A 258 -4.79 14.07 -8.93
CA CYS A 258 -4.94 15.53 -8.85
C CYS A 258 -4.19 16.16 -7.66
N GLN A 259 -3.83 15.39 -6.63
CA GLN A 259 -3.24 15.90 -5.40
C GLN A 259 -1.73 16.11 -5.55
N ASP A 260 -1.30 17.37 -5.47
CA ASP A 260 0.10 17.81 -5.53
C ASP A 260 0.96 17.39 -4.32
N PHE A 261 0.33 17.04 -3.20
CA PHE A 261 0.98 16.45 -2.02
C PHE A 261 1.08 14.91 -2.07
N SER A 262 0.36 14.27 -3.00
CA SER A 262 0.34 12.81 -3.19
C SER A 262 1.20 12.38 -4.37
N MET A 263 1.12 13.09 -5.50
CA MET A 263 1.92 12.87 -6.69
C MET A 263 2.84 14.06 -6.94
N ARG A 264 4.11 13.81 -7.22
CA ARG A 264 5.10 14.85 -7.49
C ARG A 264 4.78 15.66 -8.75
N TYR A 265 4.24 14.97 -9.76
CA TYR A 265 3.77 15.51 -11.03
C TYR A 265 2.33 15.03 -11.27
N PRO A 266 1.31 15.79 -10.80
CA PRO A 266 -0.10 15.45 -11.01
C PRO A 266 -0.39 15.17 -12.48
N LEU A 267 -1.14 14.09 -12.74
CA LEU A 267 -1.51 13.67 -14.10
C LEU A 267 -2.86 14.25 -14.53
N LEU A 268 -3.62 14.77 -13.56
CA LEU A 268 -4.89 15.46 -13.77
C LEU A 268 -4.88 16.76 -12.98
N GLU A 269 -5.60 17.76 -13.46
CA GLU A 269 -5.86 19.00 -12.74
C GLU A 269 -7.30 18.96 -12.22
N GLY A 270 -7.47 19.22 -10.92
CA GLY A 270 -8.76 19.21 -10.25
C GLY A 270 -9.23 20.62 -9.86
N GLN A 271 -10.50 20.93 -10.10
CA GLN A 271 -11.18 22.11 -9.58
C GLN A 271 -12.23 21.72 -8.53
N GLY A 272 -12.17 22.37 -7.37
CA GLY A 272 -12.98 22.05 -6.18
C GLY A 272 -12.15 21.41 -5.07
N ASN A 273 -12.81 20.85 -4.05
CA ASN A 273 -12.12 20.21 -2.93
C ASN A 273 -11.71 18.76 -3.26
N PHE A 274 -10.42 18.54 -3.53
CA PHE A 274 -9.82 17.23 -3.76
C PHE A 274 -9.16 16.63 -2.50
N GLY A 275 -9.54 17.13 -1.32
CA GLY A 275 -8.95 16.76 -0.04
C GLY A 275 -7.74 17.60 0.30
N SER A 276 -7.23 17.41 1.52
CA SER A 276 -6.13 18.19 2.07
C SER A 276 -5.04 17.29 2.66
N ILE A 277 -3.86 17.87 2.88
CA ILE A 277 -2.77 17.20 3.60
C ILE A 277 -3.13 16.90 5.07
N ASP A 278 -4.17 17.55 5.62
CA ASP A 278 -4.71 17.24 6.94
C ASP A 278 -5.40 15.89 7.02
N GLY A 279 -5.73 15.32 5.87
CA GLY A 279 -6.46 14.08 5.74
C GLY A 279 -7.96 14.27 5.59
N ASP A 280 -8.42 15.49 5.28
CA ASP A 280 -9.81 15.76 4.94
C ASP A 280 -10.17 14.99 3.66
N PRO A 281 -11.33 14.32 3.62
CA PRO A 281 -11.76 13.61 2.44
C PRO A 281 -12.03 14.59 1.29
N PRO A 282 -11.85 14.15 0.03
CA PRO A 282 -12.31 14.93 -1.12
C PRO A 282 -13.82 15.12 -1.07
N ALA A 283 -14.33 16.18 -1.71
CA ALA A 283 -15.74 16.31 -1.97
C ALA A 283 -16.24 15.15 -2.84
N ALA A 284 -17.54 14.89 -2.88
CA ALA A 284 -18.08 13.86 -3.76
C ALA A 284 -17.84 14.22 -5.25
N MET A 285 -17.64 13.21 -6.10
CA MET A 285 -17.32 13.36 -7.54
C MET A 285 -18.31 14.22 -8.36
N ARG A 286 -19.51 14.47 -7.83
CA ARG A 286 -20.53 15.37 -8.42
C ARG A 286 -20.22 16.86 -8.22
N TYR A 287 -19.38 17.21 -7.26
CA TYR A 287 -19.01 18.60 -6.95
C TYR A 287 -17.64 18.97 -7.49
N THR A 288 -16.76 18.00 -7.70
CA THR A 288 -15.43 18.22 -8.27
C THR A 288 -15.45 18.18 -9.78
N GLU A 289 -14.52 18.92 -10.39
CA GLU A 289 -14.29 18.93 -11.83
C GLU A 289 -12.82 18.64 -12.13
N VAL A 290 -12.54 18.09 -13.31
CA VAL A 290 -11.23 17.59 -13.68
C VAL A 290 -10.96 17.82 -15.17
N LYS A 291 -9.68 17.96 -15.51
CA LYS A 291 -9.11 17.84 -16.87
C LYS A 291 -7.71 17.22 -16.80
N MET A 292 -7.10 16.89 -17.92
CA MET A 292 -5.71 16.42 -17.94
C MET A 292 -4.74 17.56 -17.60
N SER A 293 -3.69 17.22 -16.84
CA SER A 293 -2.56 18.14 -16.69
C SER A 293 -1.70 18.13 -17.94
N LYS A 294 -0.79 19.12 -18.10
CA LYS A 294 0.21 19.13 -19.17
C LYS A 294 1.01 17.81 -19.23
N MET A 295 1.34 17.23 -18.07
CA MET A 295 2.02 15.94 -17.97
C MET A 295 1.13 14.76 -18.40
N GLY A 296 -0.13 14.74 -17.93
CA GLY A 296 -1.06 13.67 -18.26
C GLY A 296 -1.37 13.59 -19.76
N GLU A 297 -1.53 14.74 -20.41
CA GLU A 297 -1.74 14.82 -21.86
C GLU A 297 -0.52 14.34 -22.65
N ARG A 298 0.69 14.75 -22.24
CA ARG A 298 1.94 14.31 -22.87
C ARG A 298 2.09 12.79 -22.91
N PHE A 299 1.57 12.07 -21.92
CA PHE A 299 1.64 10.61 -21.87
C PHE A 299 0.75 9.88 -22.89
N LEU A 300 -0.16 10.61 -23.53
CA LEU A 300 -1.09 10.11 -24.54
C LEU A 300 -0.71 10.56 -25.96
N GLU A 301 0.36 11.35 -26.12
CA GLU A 301 0.84 11.78 -27.43
C GLU A 301 1.15 10.59 -28.34
N GLY A 302 0.62 10.63 -29.56
CA GLY A 302 0.81 9.58 -30.56
C GLY A 302 0.03 8.29 -30.31
N ILE A 303 -0.89 8.23 -29.33
CA ILE A 303 -1.64 6.99 -29.00
C ILE A 303 -2.45 6.42 -30.18
N ARG A 304 -2.82 7.26 -31.16
CA ARG A 304 -3.54 6.85 -32.38
C ARG A 304 -2.63 6.45 -33.54
N GLU A 305 -1.31 6.54 -33.38
CA GLU A 305 -0.30 6.29 -34.42
C GLU A 305 0.33 4.89 -34.27
N ASN A 306 -0.47 3.89 -33.91
CA ASN A 306 -0.08 2.47 -33.75
C ASN A 306 1.17 2.23 -32.87
N CYS A 307 1.42 3.12 -31.91
CA CYS A 307 2.63 3.07 -31.10
C CYS A 307 2.52 2.12 -29.88
N VAL A 308 1.30 1.68 -29.55
CA VAL A 308 1.01 0.73 -28.47
C VAL A 308 -0.08 -0.24 -28.88
N ASP A 309 -0.09 -1.44 -28.29
CA ASP A 309 -1.12 -2.44 -28.57
C ASP A 309 -2.44 -2.11 -27.88
N PHE A 310 -3.52 -2.25 -28.64
CA PHE A 310 -4.88 -2.19 -28.15
C PHE A 310 -5.44 -3.59 -27.94
N ARG A 311 -6.31 -3.72 -26.96
CA ARG A 311 -7.06 -4.95 -26.69
C ARG A 311 -8.53 -4.60 -26.48
N SER A 312 -9.40 -5.57 -26.72
CA SER A 312 -10.80 -5.44 -26.36
C SER A 312 -10.97 -5.18 -24.86
N ASN A 313 -11.89 -4.29 -24.53
CA ASN A 313 -12.33 -4.06 -23.15
C ASN A 313 -13.09 -5.27 -22.59
N TYR A 314 -13.59 -5.17 -21.36
CA TYR A 314 -14.17 -6.30 -20.62
C TYR A 314 -15.46 -6.89 -21.24
N ASP A 315 -16.15 -6.16 -22.11
CA ASP A 315 -17.37 -6.60 -22.81
C ASP A 315 -17.23 -6.70 -24.33
N GLY A 316 -16.06 -6.37 -24.89
CA GLY A 316 -15.78 -6.40 -26.32
C GLY A 316 -16.33 -5.23 -27.14
N SER A 317 -17.04 -4.27 -26.52
CA SER A 317 -17.66 -3.14 -27.23
C SER A 317 -16.68 -2.05 -27.65
N LYS A 318 -15.54 -1.93 -26.96
CA LYS A 318 -14.52 -0.90 -27.20
C LYS A 318 -13.11 -1.49 -27.14
N GLN A 319 -12.16 -0.76 -27.70
CA GLN A 319 -10.74 -1.05 -27.57
C GLN A 319 -10.13 -0.21 -26.44
N GLU A 320 -9.22 -0.78 -25.66
CA GLU A 320 -8.42 -0.09 -24.65
C GLU A 320 -6.92 -0.34 -24.88
N PRO A 321 -6.05 0.64 -24.60
CA PRO A 321 -4.61 0.44 -24.69
C PRO A 321 -4.12 -0.50 -23.59
N SER A 322 -3.22 -1.41 -23.93
CA SER A 322 -2.57 -2.30 -22.97
C SER A 322 -1.63 -1.52 -22.01
N ILE A 323 -0.91 -0.56 -22.58
CA ILE A 323 0.00 0.40 -21.94
C ILE A 323 -0.17 1.77 -22.58
N LEU A 324 0.23 2.83 -21.90
CA LEU A 324 0.27 4.17 -22.52
C LEU A 324 1.60 4.41 -23.26
N PRO A 325 1.62 5.26 -24.30
CA PRO A 325 2.82 5.62 -25.04
C PRO A 325 3.94 6.21 -24.17
N ILE A 326 3.56 6.98 -23.15
CA ILE A 326 4.40 7.61 -22.11
C ILE A 326 5.72 8.20 -22.63
N SER A 327 5.80 9.51 -22.64
CA SER A 327 6.98 10.25 -23.11
C SER A 327 8.08 10.43 -22.06
N LEU A 328 7.84 10.10 -20.78
CA LEU A 328 8.78 10.30 -19.67
C LEU A 328 8.68 9.16 -18.65
N PRO A 329 9.74 8.81 -17.88
CA PRO A 329 9.74 7.67 -16.95
C PRO A 329 8.79 7.83 -15.74
N SER A 330 7.48 7.70 -15.95
CA SER A 330 6.44 8.02 -14.95
C SER A 330 6.65 7.31 -13.62
N ILE A 331 7.14 6.06 -13.66
CA ILE A 331 7.36 5.26 -12.45
C ILE A 331 8.39 5.88 -11.50
N LEU A 332 9.43 6.52 -12.02
CA LEU A 332 10.45 7.20 -11.21
C LEU A 332 9.97 8.58 -10.81
N LEU A 333 9.29 9.29 -11.71
CA LEU A 333 8.79 10.65 -11.47
C LEU A 333 7.74 10.69 -10.36
N ASN A 334 6.70 9.86 -10.45
CA ASN A 334 5.58 9.87 -9.52
C ASN A 334 5.64 8.78 -8.45
N GLY A 335 6.50 7.78 -8.63
CA GLY A 335 6.55 6.64 -7.74
C GLY A 335 5.28 5.79 -7.78
N GLY A 336 5.12 4.94 -6.78
CA GLY A 336 3.96 4.07 -6.71
C GLY A 336 4.01 3.10 -5.54
N ASP A 337 2.89 3.03 -4.81
CA ASP A 337 2.67 2.06 -3.74
C ASP A 337 1.67 1.01 -4.18
N GLY A 338 2.01 -0.26 -4.02
CA GLY A 338 1.17 -1.41 -4.38
C GLY A 338 1.43 -2.59 -3.46
N ILE A 339 0.38 -3.11 -2.82
CA ILE A 339 0.47 -4.32 -2.01
C ILE A 339 -0.22 -5.44 -2.80
N ALA A 340 0.52 -6.50 -3.08
CA ALA A 340 0.06 -7.71 -3.72
C ALA A 340 0.20 -8.90 -2.75
N VAL A 341 -0.28 -10.08 -3.14
CA VAL A 341 -0.19 -11.27 -2.29
C VAL A 341 1.26 -11.75 -2.21
N GLY A 342 1.86 -11.65 -1.01
CA GLY A 342 3.23 -12.06 -0.74
C GLY A 342 4.32 -11.09 -1.21
N MET A 343 3.96 -9.93 -1.79
CA MET A 343 4.92 -8.94 -2.28
C MET A 343 4.35 -7.51 -2.17
N ALA A 344 5.24 -6.52 -2.11
CA ALA A 344 4.85 -5.12 -2.12
C ALA A 344 5.78 -4.33 -3.02
N SER A 345 5.28 -3.26 -3.61
CA SER A 345 6.03 -2.23 -4.30
C SER A 345 5.85 -0.93 -3.54
N LYS A 346 6.95 -0.24 -3.27
CA LYS A 346 6.98 1.05 -2.57
C LYS A 346 8.05 1.91 -3.22
N ILE A 347 7.64 2.65 -4.24
CA ILE A 347 8.56 3.37 -5.13
C ILE A 347 8.46 4.85 -4.80
N PRO A 348 9.55 5.51 -4.39
CA PRO A 348 9.54 6.94 -4.14
C PRO A 348 9.55 7.73 -5.45
N SER A 349 9.05 8.96 -5.41
CA SER A 349 9.15 9.93 -6.50
C SER A 349 10.56 10.50 -6.62
N HIS A 350 10.94 10.95 -7.81
CA HIS A 350 12.23 11.55 -8.15
C HIS A 350 12.02 12.84 -8.94
N ASN A 351 13.04 13.68 -8.99
CA ASN A 351 12.99 14.95 -9.71
C ASN A 351 13.07 14.73 -11.24
N LEU A 352 12.25 15.46 -11.99
CA LEU A 352 12.11 15.36 -13.44
C LEU A 352 13.41 15.68 -14.16
N LYS A 353 14.07 16.78 -13.77
CA LYS A 353 15.31 17.21 -14.40
C LYS A 353 16.39 16.14 -14.25
N GLU A 354 16.60 15.63 -13.04
CA GLU A 354 17.59 14.58 -12.78
C GLU A 354 17.29 13.27 -13.53
N VAL A 355 16.02 12.86 -13.59
CA VAL A 355 15.62 11.66 -14.33
C VAL A 355 15.84 11.86 -15.84
N CYS A 356 15.52 13.03 -16.39
CA CYS A 356 15.76 13.34 -17.80
C CYS A 356 17.26 13.38 -18.12
N GLU A 357 18.07 14.02 -17.28
CA GLU A 357 19.53 14.04 -17.40
C GLU A 357 20.13 12.64 -17.33
N ALA A 358 19.58 11.76 -16.49
CA ALA A 358 20.02 10.36 -16.40
C ALA A 358 19.66 9.56 -17.66
N VAL A 359 18.51 9.80 -18.28
CA VAL A 359 18.17 9.22 -19.59
C VAL A 359 19.14 9.71 -20.66
N ILE A 360 19.44 11.01 -20.70
CA ILE A 360 20.37 11.60 -21.66
C ILE A 360 21.78 11.00 -21.48
N ALA A 361 22.27 10.89 -20.25
CA ALA A 361 23.56 10.28 -19.95
C ALA A 361 23.63 8.81 -20.36
N LEU A 362 22.54 8.06 -20.21
CA LEU A 362 22.47 6.66 -20.63
C LEU A 362 22.42 6.50 -22.16
N ILE A 363 21.89 7.49 -22.89
CA ILE A 363 21.98 7.56 -24.35
C ILE A 363 23.45 7.79 -24.78
N ASP A 364 24.15 8.69 -24.09
CA ASP A 364 25.57 8.98 -24.36
C ASP A 364 26.50 7.81 -23.99
N ASN A 365 26.17 7.08 -22.92
CA ASN A 365 26.91 5.91 -22.46
C ASN A 365 25.97 4.75 -22.08
N PRO A 366 25.62 3.85 -23.03
CA PRO A 366 24.74 2.71 -22.77
C PRO A 366 25.26 1.72 -21.71
N LYS A 367 26.58 1.71 -21.46
CA LYS A 367 27.25 0.82 -20.50
C LYS A 367 27.39 1.42 -19.10
N MET A 368 26.78 2.59 -18.86
CA MET A 368 26.80 3.27 -17.56
C MET A 368 26.39 2.33 -16.42
N GLU A 369 27.22 2.25 -15.38
CA GLU A 369 26.98 1.42 -14.21
C GLU A 369 25.94 2.05 -13.27
N ASP A 370 25.29 1.22 -12.45
CA ASP A 370 24.23 1.71 -11.56
C ASP A 370 24.75 2.70 -10.49
N SER A 371 26.03 2.62 -10.16
CA SER A 371 26.72 3.52 -9.22
C SER A 371 26.86 4.94 -9.77
N GLU A 372 27.01 5.09 -11.08
CA GLU A 372 27.20 6.38 -11.73
C GLU A 372 25.91 7.21 -11.70
N PHE A 373 24.72 6.57 -11.69
CA PHE A 373 23.44 7.28 -11.60
C PHE A 373 23.31 8.10 -10.31
N LEU A 374 24.00 7.74 -9.22
CA LEU A 374 23.98 8.51 -7.97
C LEU A 374 24.62 9.90 -8.10
N SER A 375 25.43 10.13 -9.13
CA SER A 375 25.99 11.44 -9.44
C SER A 375 24.98 12.37 -10.13
N ILE A 376 23.99 11.81 -10.82
CA ILE A 376 22.97 12.53 -11.57
C ILE A 376 21.66 12.60 -10.75
N ILE A 377 21.12 11.45 -10.37
CA ILE A 377 19.94 11.33 -9.52
C ILE A 377 20.40 11.27 -8.07
N GLN A 378 20.35 12.40 -7.39
CA GLN A 378 20.85 12.52 -6.01
C GLN A 378 20.07 11.61 -5.03
N GLY A 379 18.81 11.31 -5.36
CA GLY A 379 17.93 10.41 -4.60
C GLY A 379 16.46 10.77 -4.81
N PRO A 380 15.55 10.26 -3.96
CA PRO A 380 14.15 10.62 -3.99
C PRO A 380 13.88 12.13 -3.85
N ASP A 381 12.83 12.61 -4.52
CA ASP A 381 12.26 13.96 -4.36
C ASP A 381 10.76 13.86 -4.13
N PHE A 382 10.32 14.08 -2.89
CA PHE A 382 8.92 13.98 -2.48
C PHE A 382 8.15 15.29 -2.72
N PRO A 383 6.85 15.20 -3.05
CA PRO A 383 6.01 16.38 -3.23
C PRO A 383 5.91 17.27 -1.99
N THR A 384 5.99 16.67 -0.79
CA THR A 384 5.89 17.35 0.50
C THR A 384 7.22 17.93 0.99
N GLY A 385 8.31 17.77 0.23
CA GLY A 385 9.66 18.15 0.64
C GLY A 385 10.18 17.29 1.80
N GLY A 386 10.82 17.95 2.76
CA GLY A 386 11.45 17.36 3.92
C GLY A 386 12.96 17.14 3.72
N GLU A 387 13.57 16.52 4.72
CA GLU A 387 14.99 16.17 4.71
C GLU A 387 15.14 14.64 4.73
N ILE A 388 15.94 14.10 3.80
CA ILE A 388 16.34 12.70 3.82
C ILE A 388 17.67 12.55 4.57
N LEU A 389 17.70 11.57 5.47
CA LEU A 389 18.84 11.15 6.28
C LEU A 389 19.17 9.67 6.01
N ARG A 390 20.37 9.23 6.39
CA ARG A 390 20.91 7.89 6.08
C ARG A 390 21.05 7.65 4.58
N TYR A 391 21.95 8.41 3.95
CA TYR A 391 22.21 8.34 2.52
C TYR A 391 22.62 6.94 2.01
N ASP A 392 23.23 6.11 2.87
CA ASP A 392 23.52 4.71 2.53
C ASP A 392 22.24 3.93 2.13
N GLY A 393 21.09 4.26 2.72
CA GLY A 393 19.81 3.66 2.32
C GLY A 393 19.35 4.06 0.92
N ILE A 394 19.79 5.22 0.40
CA ILE A 394 19.59 5.61 -1.01
C ILE A 394 20.54 4.83 -1.89
N LYS A 395 21.83 4.72 -1.53
CA LYS A 395 22.80 3.93 -2.30
C LYS A 395 22.35 2.48 -2.46
N ASP A 396 21.91 1.85 -1.38
CA ASP A 396 21.41 0.48 -1.42
C ASP A 396 20.16 0.34 -2.31
N TYR A 397 19.30 1.37 -2.38
CA TYR A 397 18.12 1.39 -3.28
C TYR A 397 18.53 1.43 -4.76
N PHE A 398 19.59 2.14 -5.11
CA PHE A 398 20.10 2.19 -6.49
C PHE A 398 20.86 0.93 -6.89
N LEU A 399 21.65 0.36 -5.97
CA LEU A 399 22.56 -0.75 -6.28
C LEU A 399 21.97 -2.15 -6.08
N LEU A 400 20.82 -2.28 -5.40
CA LEU A 400 20.20 -3.56 -5.01
C LEU A 400 21.23 -4.57 -4.47
N ASP A 401 21.86 -4.23 -3.35
CA ASP A 401 22.79 -5.16 -2.68
C ASP A 401 22.01 -6.36 -2.10
N ARG A 402 21.90 -7.43 -2.90
CA ARG A 402 21.14 -8.65 -2.56
C ARG A 402 21.79 -9.48 -1.44
N GLU A 403 23.06 -9.23 -1.12
CA GLU A 403 23.79 -9.94 -0.07
C GLU A 403 23.52 -9.35 1.32
N LYS A 404 23.20 -8.06 1.41
CA LYS A 404 22.78 -7.42 2.67
C LYS A 404 21.39 -7.92 3.10
N LYS A 405 21.34 -8.75 4.16
CA LYS A 405 20.11 -9.10 4.90
C LYS A 405 19.38 -7.91 5.57
N ARG A 406 19.83 -6.67 5.38
CA ARG A 406 19.25 -5.48 6.01
C ARG A 406 18.15 -4.90 5.12
N ARG A 407 17.06 -4.45 5.75
CA ARG A 407 16.00 -3.69 5.05
C ARG A 407 16.57 -2.34 4.59
N PHE A 408 16.64 -2.16 3.27
CA PHE A 408 16.96 -0.88 2.61
C PHE A 408 16.00 0.19 3.13
N SER A 409 16.52 1.15 3.89
CA SER A 409 15.70 2.21 4.46
C SER A 409 16.50 3.46 4.72
N PHE A 410 15.93 4.58 4.32
CA PHE A 410 16.37 5.91 4.71
C PHE A 410 15.32 6.53 5.64
N ILE A 411 15.63 7.70 6.20
CA ILE A 411 14.72 8.41 7.10
C ILE A 411 14.27 9.68 6.39
N ILE A 412 12.97 9.98 6.46
CA ILE A 412 12.40 11.26 6.04
C ILE A 412 12.08 12.05 7.32
N ARG A 413 12.65 13.25 7.43
CA ARG A 413 12.50 14.16 8.56
C ARG A 413 11.81 15.44 8.10
N ALA A 414 10.95 15.98 8.95
CA ALA A 414 10.31 17.27 8.78
C ALA A 414 11.35 18.41 8.77
N LYS A 415 11.13 19.44 7.95
CA LYS A 415 11.96 20.65 7.98
C LYS A 415 11.40 21.61 9.00
N VAL A 416 12.26 22.07 9.91
CA VAL A 416 11.86 22.84 11.08
C VAL A 416 12.76 24.06 11.24
N GLU A 417 12.14 25.19 11.58
CA GLU A 417 12.80 26.44 11.95
C GLU A 417 12.59 26.69 13.45
N LEU A 418 13.67 27.06 14.15
CA LEU A 418 13.63 27.35 15.58
C LEU A 418 13.67 28.86 15.80
N ASN A 419 12.62 29.40 16.43
CA ASN A 419 12.60 30.79 16.87
C ASN A 419 12.88 30.85 18.38
N TYR A 420 14.11 31.20 18.74
CA TYR A 420 14.55 31.25 20.14
C TYR A 420 13.94 32.42 20.91
N GLU A 421 13.69 33.57 20.27
CA GLU A 421 13.11 34.76 20.91
C GLU A 421 11.67 34.52 21.37
N LYS A 422 10.84 33.98 20.48
CA LYS A 422 9.44 33.64 20.76
C LYS A 422 9.27 32.24 21.35
N ARG A 423 10.35 31.46 21.43
CA ARG A 423 10.36 30.07 21.94
C ARG A 423 9.42 29.15 21.16
N GLN A 424 9.53 29.19 19.83
CA GLN A 424 8.66 28.44 18.93
C GLN A 424 9.45 27.47 18.07
N ILE A 425 8.87 26.29 17.85
CA ILE A 425 9.31 25.30 16.87
C ILE A 425 8.32 25.40 15.70
N ILE A 426 8.80 25.81 14.53
CA ILE A 426 7.96 26.06 13.35
C ILE A 426 8.26 24.97 12.32
N VAL A 427 7.30 24.07 12.11
CA VAL A 427 7.40 23.01 11.11
C VAL A 427 6.92 23.56 9.76
N LYS A 428 7.81 23.51 8.76
CA LYS A 428 7.59 24.06 7.41
C LYS A 428 7.29 23.00 6.35
N GLU A 429 7.83 21.80 6.53
CA GLU A 429 7.65 20.67 5.62
C GLU A 429 7.49 19.40 6.45
N ILE A 430 6.64 18.46 6.02
CA ILE A 430 6.38 17.21 6.75
C ILE A 430 6.78 15.98 5.91
N PRO A 431 7.09 14.84 6.55
CA PRO A 431 7.44 13.65 5.81
C PRO A 431 6.33 13.15 4.88
N PHE A 432 6.73 12.61 3.73
CA PHE A 432 5.80 12.09 2.73
C PHE A 432 4.87 11.00 3.27
N GLY A 433 3.58 11.11 2.96
CA GLY A 433 2.53 10.19 3.42
C GLY A 433 2.02 10.43 4.84
N VAL A 434 2.55 11.42 5.57
CA VAL A 434 2.05 11.82 6.89
C VAL A 434 0.87 12.78 6.74
N LYS A 435 -0.24 12.48 7.42
CA LYS A 435 -1.39 13.39 7.52
C LYS A 435 -1.15 14.43 8.61
N LYS A 436 -1.19 15.72 8.28
CA LYS A 436 -0.92 16.83 9.22
C LYS A 436 -1.85 16.82 10.43
N GLY A 437 -3.16 16.64 10.24
CA GLY A 437 -4.12 16.54 11.34
C GLY A 437 -3.85 15.39 12.31
N ASN A 438 -3.35 14.25 11.82
CA ASN A 438 -2.96 13.12 12.70
C ASN A 438 -1.66 13.42 13.46
N LEU A 439 -0.71 14.10 12.81
CA LEU A 439 0.53 14.53 13.44
C LEU A 439 0.25 15.49 14.61
N ILE A 440 -0.62 16.50 14.40
CA ILE A 440 -1.01 17.45 15.45
C ILE A 440 -1.64 16.71 16.63
N LYS A 441 -2.60 15.81 16.37
CA LYS A 441 -3.22 14.98 17.40
C LYS A 441 -2.21 14.11 18.16
N GLN A 442 -1.20 13.59 17.45
CA GLN A 442 -0.14 12.80 18.08
C GLN A 442 0.72 13.66 19.01
N ILE A 443 1.15 14.84 18.57
CA ILE A 443 1.94 15.77 19.39
C ILE A 443 1.14 16.21 20.62
N ALA A 444 -0.14 16.56 20.46
CA ALA A 444 -1.02 16.93 21.57
C ALA A 444 -1.17 15.79 22.60
N ARG A 445 -1.24 14.53 22.16
CA ARG A 445 -1.28 13.36 23.06
C ARG A 445 0.04 13.16 23.80
N LEU A 446 1.18 13.39 23.15
CA LEU A 446 2.50 13.28 23.78
C LEU A 446 2.70 14.33 24.88
N ALA A 447 2.09 15.51 24.74
CA ALA A 447 2.16 16.63 25.68
C ALA A 447 0.95 16.72 26.65
N SER A 448 0.06 15.72 26.67
CA SER A 448 -1.16 15.76 27.49
C SER A 448 -0.89 15.59 28.99
N ASN A 449 -1.70 16.24 29.82
CA ASN A 449 -1.70 16.06 31.28
C ASN A 449 -2.44 14.79 31.73
N GLU A 450 -3.30 14.22 30.87
CA GLU A 450 -4.07 13.03 31.22
C GLU A 450 -3.21 11.76 31.12
N LYS A 451 -2.99 11.08 32.25
CA LYS A 451 -2.43 9.72 32.29
C LYS A 451 -3.46 8.74 31.71
N ASN A 452 -3.41 8.54 30.40
CA ASN A 452 -4.26 7.59 29.71
C ASN A 452 -3.45 6.33 29.33
N PRO A 453 -3.86 5.12 29.71
CA PRO A 453 -3.15 3.89 29.35
C PRO A 453 -3.11 3.62 27.83
N LYS A 454 -3.91 4.32 27.02
CA LYS A 454 -3.97 4.15 25.56
C LYS A 454 -2.93 4.94 24.78
N TYR A 455 -2.28 5.96 25.36
CA TYR A 455 -1.27 6.74 24.65
C TYR A 455 -0.09 7.13 25.55
N LYS A 456 1.09 7.19 24.94
CA LYS A 456 2.33 7.55 25.64
C LYS A 456 2.35 9.05 25.92
N VAL A 457 2.51 9.43 27.18
CA VAL A 457 2.82 10.79 27.60
C VAL A 457 4.33 10.90 27.84
N ILE A 458 4.95 11.98 27.39
CA ILE A 458 6.35 12.28 27.66
C ILE A 458 6.38 13.46 28.61
N GLU A 459 6.87 13.25 29.84
CA GLU A 459 6.87 14.28 30.89
C GLU A 459 7.54 15.58 30.43
N LEU A 460 8.70 15.47 29.76
CA LEU A 460 9.38 16.63 29.18
C LEU A 460 8.50 17.40 28.20
N LEU A 461 7.78 16.71 27.30
CA LEU A 461 6.93 17.38 26.31
C LEU A 461 5.69 18.00 26.96
N ARG A 462 5.12 17.36 27.97
CA ARG A 462 4.01 17.90 28.78
C ARG A 462 4.41 19.20 29.47
N ASP A 463 5.61 19.24 30.05
CA ASP A 463 6.09 20.40 30.80
C ASP A 463 6.65 21.49 29.87
N SER A 464 7.10 21.12 28.67
CA SER A 464 7.69 22.03 27.69
C SER A 464 6.69 22.63 26.70
N VAL A 465 5.73 21.86 26.16
CA VAL A 465 4.83 22.32 25.07
C VAL A 465 3.62 23.02 25.68
N THR A 466 3.43 24.28 25.34
CA THR A 466 2.32 25.09 25.87
C THR A 466 1.13 25.15 24.92
N ASP A 467 1.38 25.27 23.62
CA ASP A 467 0.34 25.40 22.61
C ASP A 467 0.81 24.82 21.26
N ILE A 468 -0.15 24.40 20.44
CA ILE A 468 0.10 23.87 19.10
C ILE A 468 -0.90 24.53 18.15
N ARG A 469 -0.41 25.35 17.23
CA ARG A 469 -1.24 26.10 16.27
C ARG A 469 -0.90 25.75 14.85
N ASP A 470 -1.93 25.54 14.05
CA ASP A 470 -1.82 25.33 12.63
C ASP A 470 -2.11 26.64 11.89
N GLU A 471 -1.03 27.30 11.45
CA GLU A 471 -1.06 28.58 10.73
C GLU A 471 -0.85 28.35 9.22
N SER A 472 -1.06 27.11 8.74
CA SER A 472 -0.86 26.73 7.34
C SER A 472 -1.82 27.46 6.41
N ASN A 473 -1.32 27.94 5.28
CA ASN A 473 -2.13 28.62 4.27
C ASN A 473 -1.60 28.35 2.85
N LEU A 474 -2.40 28.66 1.83
CA LEU A 474 -2.06 28.35 0.42
C LEU A 474 -0.83 29.12 -0.09
N LYS A 475 -0.47 30.27 0.49
CA LYS A 475 0.64 31.11 0.03
C LYS A 475 1.97 30.71 0.65
N GLU A 476 1.99 30.49 1.95
CA GLU A 476 3.21 30.18 2.73
C GLU A 476 3.43 28.67 2.92
N GLY A 477 2.46 27.85 2.51
CA GLY A 477 2.49 26.40 2.67
C GLY A 477 2.20 25.97 4.11
N ILE A 478 2.88 24.92 4.54
CA ILE A 478 2.70 24.34 5.87
C ILE A 478 3.40 25.23 6.90
N ARG A 479 2.67 25.59 7.97
CA ARG A 479 3.22 26.33 9.10
C ARG A 479 2.56 25.84 10.39
N LEU A 480 3.12 24.76 10.94
CA LEU A 480 2.69 24.24 12.24
C LEU A 480 3.62 24.79 13.33
N VAL A 481 3.05 25.62 14.22
CA VAL A 481 3.77 26.30 15.28
C VAL A 481 3.55 25.57 16.60
N ILE A 482 4.64 25.18 17.26
CA ILE A 482 4.63 24.55 18.58
C ILE A 482 5.30 25.53 19.55
N GLU A 483 4.52 26.05 20.50
CA GLU A 483 5.02 26.97 21.51
C GLU A 483 5.59 26.22 22.70
N CYS A 484 6.74 26.71 23.19
CA CYS A 484 7.47 26.08 24.26
C CYS A 484 7.65 27.00 25.48
N ARG A 485 7.43 26.47 26.68
CA ARG A 485 7.68 27.13 27.97
C ARG A 485 9.17 27.48 28.14
N LYS A 486 9.48 28.54 28.89
CA LYS A 486 10.86 28.92 29.23
C LYS A 486 11.56 27.84 30.09
N GLY A 487 12.87 27.69 29.92
CA GLY A 487 13.73 26.83 30.75
C GLY A 487 14.23 25.54 30.11
N ILE A 488 13.60 25.06 29.02
CA ILE A 488 14.01 23.81 28.33
C ILE A 488 14.62 24.14 26.97
N ASP A 489 15.70 23.52 26.54
CA ASP A 489 16.29 23.74 25.22
C ASP A 489 15.31 23.29 24.10
N LEU A 490 15.08 24.14 23.10
CA LEU A 490 14.21 23.81 21.96
C LEU A 490 14.70 22.59 21.18
N ASN A 491 16.01 22.35 21.13
CA ASN A 491 16.60 21.20 20.45
C ASN A 491 16.26 19.88 21.17
N VAL A 492 16.13 19.90 22.49
CA VAL A 492 15.74 18.72 23.30
C VAL A 492 14.25 18.41 23.07
N VAL A 493 13.40 19.45 23.05
CA VAL A 493 11.98 19.30 22.70
C VAL A 493 11.84 18.74 21.28
N LEU A 494 12.55 19.33 20.32
CA LEU A 494 12.54 18.89 18.92
C LEU A 494 13.02 17.44 18.77
N SER A 495 14.08 17.04 19.47
CA SER A 495 14.59 15.66 19.46
C SER A 495 13.56 14.67 20.00
N ASN A 496 12.83 15.03 21.05
CA ASN A 496 11.72 14.24 21.57
C ASN A 496 10.57 14.15 20.54
N LEU A 497 10.22 15.25 19.88
CA LEU A 497 9.20 15.25 18.84
C LEU A 497 9.63 14.36 17.66
N TYR A 498 10.86 14.44 17.17
CA TYR A 498 11.34 13.53 16.12
C TYR A 498 11.32 12.06 16.54
N LYS A 499 11.61 11.75 17.81
CA LYS A 499 11.66 10.36 18.28
C LYS A 499 10.28 9.72 18.42
N TYR A 500 9.28 10.49 18.86
CA TYR A 500 7.99 9.95 19.30
C TYR A 500 6.79 10.38 18.43
N SER A 501 6.98 11.32 17.51
CA SER A 501 5.96 11.75 16.55
C SER A 501 6.28 11.35 15.10
N ALA A 502 5.33 11.56 14.19
CA ALA A 502 5.55 11.36 12.76
C ALA A 502 6.35 12.50 12.07
N LEU A 503 7.00 13.41 12.82
CA LEU A 503 7.96 14.36 12.25
C LEU A 503 9.21 13.68 11.68
N GLN A 504 9.50 12.45 12.07
CA GLN A 504 10.59 11.66 11.50
C GLN A 504 10.13 10.22 11.31
N ILE A 505 10.11 9.73 10.07
CA ILE A 505 9.66 8.37 9.74
C ILE A 505 10.69 7.61 8.90
N PRO A 506 10.82 6.29 9.08
CA PRO A 506 11.60 5.46 8.16
C PRO A 506 10.82 5.27 6.85
N TYR A 507 11.52 5.34 5.72
CA TYR A 507 11.01 4.98 4.41
C TYR A 507 11.85 3.82 3.86
N ALA A 508 11.18 2.71 3.55
CA ALA A 508 11.80 1.52 2.99
C ALA A 508 11.38 1.36 1.52
N PRO A 509 12.19 1.80 0.56
CA PRO A 509 11.84 1.68 -0.85
C PRO A 509 11.91 0.22 -1.31
N ASN A 510 11.05 -0.14 -2.26
CA ASN A 510 11.04 -1.43 -2.93
C ASN A 510 10.55 -1.25 -4.38
N LEU A 511 11.47 -1.37 -5.34
CA LEU A 511 11.22 -1.22 -6.77
C LEU A 511 10.83 -2.56 -7.40
N THR A 512 9.60 -3.00 -7.12
CA THR A 512 9.03 -4.25 -7.67
C THR A 512 7.96 -3.93 -8.72
N LEU A 513 8.21 -4.32 -9.97
CA LEU A 513 7.37 -3.98 -11.12
C LEU A 513 7.01 -5.23 -11.94
N LEU A 514 5.96 -5.13 -12.77
CA LEU A 514 5.60 -6.18 -13.71
C LEU A 514 6.45 -6.07 -14.98
N ILE A 515 7.22 -7.11 -15.27
CA ILE A 515 8.01 -7.27 -16.50
C ILE A 515 7.42 -8.44 -17.26
N LYS A 516 6.81 -8.18 -18.43
CA LYS A 516 6.09 -9.20 -19.22
C LYS A 516 5.06 -10.00 -18.39
N GLY A 517 4.42 -9.34 -17.44
CA GLY A 517 3.42 -9.94 -16.54
C GLY A 517 3.98 -10.63 -15.30
N GLU A 518 5.30 -10.68 -15.11
CA GLU A 518 5.93 -11.26 -13.93
C GLU A 518 6.45 -10.17 -12.98
N PRO A 519 6.18 -10.27 -11.66
CA PRO A 519 6.71 -9.32 -10.69
C PRO A 519 8.22 -9.55 -10.48
N LYS A 520 9.03 -8.52 -10.71
CA LYS A 520 10.49 -8.56 -10.50
C LYS A 520 10.96 -7.31 -9.77
N THR A 521 11.90 -7.50 -8.85
CA THR A 521 12.61 -6.41 -8.16
C THR A 521 13.83 -6.02 -8.98
N ILE A 522 13.90 -4.75 -9.38
CA ILE A 522 14.90 -4.21 -10.32
C ILE A 522 15.54 -2.91 -9.81
N THR A 523 16.67 -2.50 -10.38
CA THR A 523 17.35 -1.25 -10.03
C THR A 523 16.78 -0.04 -10.79
N VAL A 524 17.15 1.17 -10.36
CA VAL A 524 16.81 2.40 -11.07
C VAL A 524 17.43 2.40 -12.48
N GLY A 525 18.67 1.91 -12.62
CA GLY A 525 19.32 1.81 -13.92
C GLY A 525 18.63 0.81 -14.86
N GLU A 526 18.18 -0.34 -14.35
CA GLU A 526 17.36 -1.28 -15.11
C GLU A 526 16.04 -0.65 -15.57
N VAL A 527 15.38 0.17 -14.74
CA VAL A 527 14.18 0.91 -15.15
C VAL A 527 14.47 1.84 -16.33
N LEU A 528 15.53 2.64 -16.25
CA LEU A 528 15.89 3.60 -17.31
C LEU A 528 16.27 2.90 -18.62
N ARG A 529 17.04 1.81 -18.56
CA ARG A 529 17.40 0.99 -19.74
C ARG A 529 16.16 0.41 -20.42
N ASN A 530 15.24 -0.18 -19.64
CA ASN A 530 14.00 -0.74 -20.18
C ASN A 530 13.08 0.36 -20.74
N TYR A 531 13.06 1.53 -20.10
CA TYR A 531 12.33 2.69 -20.62
C TYR A 531 12.86 3.12 -21.99
N ILE A 532 14.19 3.25 -22.16
CA ILE A 532 14.79 3.62 -23.45
C ILE A 532 14.46 2.57 -24.52
N ALA A 533 14.61 1.28 -24.21
CA ALA A 533 14.26 0.20 -25.13
C ALA A 533 12.79 0.29 -25.58
N PHE A 534 11.87 0.58 -24.65
CA PHE A 534 10.46 0.80 -24.96
C PHE A 534 10.23 2.05 -25.82
N GLN A 535 10.97 3.15 -25.58
CA GLN A 535 10.87 4.35 -26.41
C GLN A 535 11.35 4.11 -27.85
N LEU A 536 12.42 3.32 -28.04
CA LEU A 536 12.91 2.97 -29.37
C LEU A 536 11.87 2.18 -30.17
N GLU A 537 11.31 1.12 -29.56
CA GLU A 537 10.23 0.31 -30.17
C GLU A 537 9.03 1.19 -30.55
N LYS A 538 8.64 2.10 -29.67
CA LYS A 538 7.53 3.03 -29.91
C LYS A 538 7.82 3.97 -31.08
N ILE A 539 9.02 4.55 -31.14
CA ILE A 539 9.42 5.48 -32.20
C ILE A 539 9.48 4.74 -33.54
N GLU A 540 9.96 3.51 -33.57
CA GLU A 540 9.98 2.65 -34.75
C GLU A 540 8.55 2.41 -35.26
N ARG A 541 7.66 1.84 -34.42
CA ARG A 541 6.26 1.58 -34.78
C ARG A 541 5.51 2.83 -35.25
N ARG A 542 5.73 3.96 -34.57
CA ARG A 542 5.12 5.25 -34.91
C ARG A 542 5.63 5.76 -36.26
N THR A 543 6.94 5.66 -36.48
CA THR A 543 7.57 6.09 -37.74
C THR A 543 7.10 5.21 -38.91
N GLU A 544 7.00 3.89 -38.72
CA GLU A 544 6.44 2.96 -39.73
C GLU A 544 4.98 3.28 -40.06
N PHE A 545 4.15 3.52 -39.04
CA PHE A 545 2.75 3.90 -39.26
C PHE A 545 2.63 5.20 -40.07
N ASN A 546 3.40 6.21 -39.68
CA ASN A 546 3.41 7.49 -40.38
C ASN A 546 3.98 7.37 -41.80
N LEU A 547 5.00 6.55 -42.01
CA LEU A 547 5.56 6.25 -43.32
C LEU A 547 4.50 5.61 -44.22
N HIS A 548 3.78 4.59 -43.76
CA HIS A 548 2.72 3.96 -44.53
C HIS A 548 1.58 4.94 -44.88
N GLN A 549 1.19 5.83 -43.96
CA GLN A 549 0.21 6.88 -44.25
C GLN A 549 0.72 7.89 -45.30
N LEU A 550 2.00 8.26 -45.21
CA LEU A 550 2.66 9.14 -46.18
C LEU A 550 2.74 8.48 -47.56
N GLU A 551 3.11 7.21 -47.64
CA GLU A 551 3.18 6.45 -48.90
C GLU A 551 1.83 6.36 -49.58
N ASN A 552 0.77 6.02 -48.83
CA ASN A 552 -0.58 6.02 -49.36
C ASN A 552 -1.00 7.41 -49.88
N ARG A 553 -0.63 8.49 -49.17
CA ARG A 553 -0.95 9.85 -49.59
C ARG A 553 -0.14 10.28 -50.83
N ILE A 554 1.15 9.98 -50.87
CA ILE A 554 2.03 10.26 -52.02
C ILE A 554 1.53 9.51 -53.25
N HIS A 555 1.14 8.24 -53.09
CA HIS A 555 0.57 7.43 -54.16
C HIS A 555 -0.66 8.09 -54.78
N LEU A 556 -1.61 8.57 -53.97
CA LEU A 556 -2.77 9.31 -54.48
C LEU A 556 -2.38 10.63 -55.16
N LEU A 557 -1.49 11.41 -54.56
CA LEU A 557 -1.05 12.70 -55.10
C LEU A 557 -0.29 12.56 -56.42
N ASP A 558 0.52 11.51 -56.58
CA ASP A 558 1.21 11.21 -57.83
C ASP A 558 0.23 10.90 -58.97
N GLY A 559 -0.81 10.10 -58.69
CA GLY A 559 -1.88 9.83 -59.64
C GLY A 559 -2.63 11.10 -60.06
N ARG A 560 -2.97 11.95 -59.10
CA ARG A 560 -3.60 13.25 -59.38
C ARG A 560 -2.69 14.18 -60.20
N LYS A 561 -1.39 14.19 -59.92
CA LYS A 561 -0.41 15.00 -60.67
C LYS A 561 -0.42 14.59 -62.15
N LYS A 562 -0.31 13.28 -62.44
CA LYS A 562 -0.41 12.74 -63.80
C LYS A 562 -1.71 13.15 -64.49
N ALA A 563 -2.85 13.05 -63.79
CA ALA A 563 -4.16 13.40 -64.34
C ALA A 563 -4.31 14.91 -64.62
N VAL A 564 -3.70 15.76 -63.79
CA VAL A 564 -3.75 17.22 -63.93
C VAL A 564 -2.82 17.73 -65.03
N GLU A 565 -1.69 17.07 -65.26
CA GLU A 565 -0.78 17.41 -66.36
C GLU A 565 -1.42 17.18 -67.74
N ASP A 566 -2.41 16.27 -67.84
CA ASP A 566 -3.14 15.94 -69.06
C ASP A 566 -4.68 16.04 -68.87
N VAL A 567 -5.12 17.14 -68.25
CA VAL A 567 -6.50 17.28 -67.75
C VAL A 567 -7.57 17.20 -68.84
N ASP A 568 -7.30 17.77 -70.02
CA ASP A 568 -8.27 17.83 -71.12
C ASP A 568 -8.58 16.44 -71.67
N GLU A 569 -7.55 15.59 -71.74
CA GLU A 569 -7.65 14.22 -72.20
C GLU A 569 -8.32 13.32 -71.16
N VAL A 570 -8.01 13.50 -69.88
CA VAL A 570 -8.72 12.80 -68.79
C VAL A 570 -10.20 13.15 -68.79
N ILE A 571 -10.56 14.43 -68.99
CA ILE A 571 -11.97 14.86 -69.11
C ILE A 571 -12.64 14.25 -70.34
N ARG A 572 -11.92 14.14 -71.47
CA ARG A 572 -12.42 13.51 -72.69
C ARG A 572 -12.76 12.04 -72.45
N ILE A 573 -11.82 11.28 -71.88
CA ILE A 573 -12.00 9.85 -71.55
C ILE A 573 -13.19 9.67 -70.62
N LEU A 574 -13.29 10.46 -69.55
CA LEU A 574 -14.40 10.39 -68.58
C LEU A 574 -15.78 10.73 -69.18
N ARG A 575 -15.82 11.41 -70.34
CA ARG A 575 -17.07 11.88 -70.96
C ARG A 575 -17.50 11.03 -72.15
N GLU A 576 -16.56 10.49 -72.91
CA GLU A 576 -16.81 9.86 -74.22
C GLU A 576 -16.73 8.33 -74.20
N GLU A 577 -15.99 7.74 -73.26
CA GLU A 577 -15.75 6.29 -73.20
C GLU A 577 -16.76 5.57 -72.29
N GLU A 578 -17.13 4.33 -72.62
CA GLU A 578 -18.05 3.52 -71.81
C GLU A 578 -17.39 3.03 -70.50
N ASP A 579 -16.11 2.63 -70.55
CA ASP A 579 -15.33 2.14 -69.41
C ASP A 579 -14.08 3.03 -69.17
N PRO A 580 -14.27 4.27 -68.70
CA PRO A 580 -13.17 5.23 -68.57
C PRO A 580 -12.14 4.83 -67.50
N GLU A 581 -12.55 4.05 -66.50
CA GLU A 581 -11.66 3.62 -65.42
C GLU A 581 -10.52 2.72 -65.92
N ASP A 582 -10.82 1.73 -66.77
CA ASP A 582 -9.82 0.82 -67.33
C ASP A 582 -8.88 1.53 -68.31
N ILE A 583 -9.42 2.46 -69.11
CA ILE A 583 -8.62 3.26 -70.04
C ILE A 583 -7.64 4.17 -69.28
N LEU A 584 -8.09 4.83 -68.21
CA LEU A 584 -7.23 5.66 -67.37
C LEU A 584 -6.16 4.84 -66.65
N LYS A 585 -6.53 3.63 -66.19
CA LYS A 585 -5.64 2.67 -65.54
C LYS A 585 -4.47 2.30 -66.46
N ASP A 586 -4.78 1.88 -67.68
CA ASP A 586 -3.79 1.40 -68.64
C ASP A 586 -2.96 2.56 -69.22
N LYS A 587 -3.58 3.69 -69.55
CA LYS A 587 -2.91 4.80 -70.23
C LYS A 587 -1.90 5.54 -69.34
N TYR A 588 -2.22 5.73 -68.06
CA TYR A 588 -1.36 6.48 -67.12
C TYR A 588 -0.67 5.57 -66.09
N GLU A 589 -0.76 4.25 -66.26
CA GLU A 589 -0.25 3.21 -65.35
C GLU A 589 -0.68 3.48 -63.90
N LEU A 590 -1.99 3.68 -63.71
CA LEU A 590 -2.57 4.03 -62.41
C LEU A 590 -3.08 2.77 -61.72
N SER A 591 -3.02 2.76 -60.39
CA SER A 591 -3.70 1.76 -59.56
C SER A 591 -5.21 2.02 -59.49
N GLU A 592 -6.00 1.00 -59.16
CA GLU A 592 -7.46 1.12 -58.99
C GLU A 592 -7.86 2.19 -57.97
N ILE A 593 -7.08 2.32 -56.88
CA ILE A 593 -7.33 3.33 -55.84
C ILE A 593 -7.08 4.75 -56.38
N GLN A 594 -6.04 4.95 -57.22
CA GLN A 594 -5.76 6.24 -57.86
C GLN A 594 -6.83 6.61 -58.89
N VAL A 595 -7.27 5.66 -59.73
CA VAL A 595 -8.31 5.89 -60.73
C VAL A 595 -9.59 6.36 -60.04
N LYS A 596 -10.04 5.63 -59.01
CA LYS A 596 -11.21 6.03 -58.22
C LYS A 596 -11.06 7.43 -57.62
N ASP A 597 -9.90 7.73 -57.04
CA ASP A 597 -9.62 9.05 -56.46
C ASP A 597 -9.61 10.19 -57.50
N ILE A 598 -9.18 9.91 -58.74
CA ILE A 598 -9.22 10.85 -59.87
C ILE A 598 -10.65 11.09 -60.34
N VAL A 599 -11.47 10.04 -60.47
CA VAL A 599 -12.90 10.15 -60.83
C VAL A 599 -13.66 10.97 -59.79
N ASP A 600 -13.33 10.81 -58.52
CA ASP A 600 -13.93 11.56 -57.40
C ASP A 600 -13.46 13.03 -57.30
N LEU A 601 -12.56 13.49 -58.19
CA LEU A 601 -12.08 14.87 -58.20
C LEU A 601 -13.22 15.84 -58.55
N ARG A 602 -13.34 16.90 -57.73
CA ARG A 602 -14.25 18.01 -58.00
C ARG A 602 -13.63 18.95 -59.02
N LEU A 603 -14.43 19.48 -59.96
CA LEU A 603 -13.99 20.48 -60.96
C LEU A 603 -13.24 21.69 -60.37
N LYS A 604 -13.55 22.09 -59.13
CA LYS A 604 -12.85 23.17 -58.42
C LYS A 604 -11.35 22.88 -58.23
N SER A 605 -10.97 21.62 -58.11
CA SER A 605 -9.58 21.17 -57.90
C SER A 605 -8.70 21.36 -59.14
N LEU A 606 -9.28 21.62 -60.31
CA LEU A 606 -8.56 21.84 -61.57
C LEU A 606 -8.10 23.29 -61.77
N LYS A 607 -8.38 24.18 -60.82
CA LYS A 607 -7.87 25.56 -60.86
C LYS A 607 -6.35 25.54 -60.71
N LYS A 608 -5.64 26.37 -61.48
CA LYS A 608 -4.16 26.53 -61.42
C LYS A 608 -3.60 26.64 -60.00
N ILE A 609 -4.29 27.36 -59.11
CA ILE A 609 -3.86 27.52 -57.71
C ILE A 609 -3.97 26.23 -56.88
N GLU A 610 -4.95 25.37 -57.17
CA GLU A 610 -5.13 24.08 -56.47
C GLU A 610 -4.14 23.04 -57.00
N ILE A 611 -3.80 23.11 -58.29
CA ILE A 611 -2.73 22.31 -58.89
C ILE A 611 -1.38 22.62 -58.24
N GLN A 612 -1.07 23.91 -58.08
CA GLN A 612 0.17 24.34 -57.43
C GLN A 612 0.25 23.82 -55.98
N LYS A 613 -0.84 23.95 -55.21
CA LYS A 613 -0.91 23.40 -53.83
C LYS A 613 -0.72 21.89 -53.79
N LEU A 614 -1.22 21.17 -54.79
CA LEU A 614 -1.07 19.73 -54.88
C LEU A 614 0.40 19.33 -55.08
N ILE A 615 1.11 20.03 -55.99
CA ILE A 615 2.53 19.81 -56.23
C ILE A 615 3.35 20.13 -54.97
N GLU A 616 3.06 21.25 -54.32
CA GLU A 616 3.69 21.63 -53.05
C GLU A 616 3.43 20.60 -51.95
N GLU A 617 2.20 20.10 -51.82
CA GLU A 617 1.86 19.02 -50.88
C GLU A 617 2.66 17.75 -51.20
N LEU A 618 2.74 17.35 -52.48
CA LEU A 618 3.48 16.17 -52.90
C LEU A 618 4.98 16.28 -52.55
N GLU A 619 5.60 17.42 -52.85
CA GLU A 619 7.01 17.68 -52.51
C GLU A 619 7.25 17.64 -50.99
N GLU A 620 6.37 18.25 -50.20
CA GLU A 620 6.44 18.21 -48.73
C GLU A 620 6.31 16.78 -48.19
N LYS A 621 5.41 15.97 -48.75
CA LYS A 621 5.19 14.58 -48.34
C LYS A 621 6.37 13.69 -48.74
N ILE A 622 6.96 13.86 -49.92
CA ILE A 622 8.17 13.14 -50.34
C ILE A 622 9.34 13.47 -49.42
N GLU A 623 9.53 14.74 -49.08
CA GLU A 623 10.58 15.15 -48.13
C GLU A 623 10.32 14.57 -46.73
N SER A 624 9.07 14.55 -46.28
CA SER A 624 8.67 13.90 -45.03
C SER A 624 8.93 12.40 -45.07
N LYS A 625 8.63 11.72 -46.17
CA LYS A 625 8.90 10.28 -46.37
C LYS A 625 10.38 9.97 -46.19
N LYS A 626 11.28 10.70 -46.87
CA LYS A 626 12.73 10.55 -46.74
C LYS A 626 13.19 10.68 -45.29
N LYS A 627 12.67 11.68 -44.56
CA LYS A 627 12.98 11.86 -43.12
C LYS A 627 12.55 10.66 -42.28
N HIS A 628 11.38 10.07 -42.55
CA HIS A 628 10.90 8.89 -41.81
C HIS A 628 11.73 7.64 -42.16
N GLU A 629 12.07 7.43 -43.43
CA GLU A 629 12.97 6.34 -43.86
C GLU A 629 14.35 6.46 -43.20
N GLU A 630 14.89 7.67 -43.10
CA GLU A 630 16.14 7.94 -42.39
C GLU A 630 16.05 7.63 -40.88
N ILE A 631 14.92 7.94 -40.23
CA ILE A 631 14.70 7.63 -38.81
C ILE A 631 14.62 6.11 -38.58
N LEU A 632 14.05 5.35 -39.52
CA LEU A 632 14.02 3.89 -39.45
C LEU A 632 15.40 3.27 -39.72
N GLY A 633 16.15 3.84 -40.67
CA GLY A 633 17.48 3.37 -41.04
C GLY A 633 18.59 3.66 -40.03
N ASP A 634 18.46 4.69 -39.19
CA ASP A 634 19.50 5.11 -38.24
C ASP A 634 19.01 5.14 -36.78
N GLU A 635 19.53 4.22 -35.96
CA GLU A 635 19.24 4.17 -34.53
C GLU A 635 19.69 5.44 -33.80
N LYS A 636 20.76 6.12 -34.25
CA LYS A 636 21.23 7.37 -33.63
C LYS A 636 20.18 8.47 -33.74
N LYS A 637 19.49 8.57 -34.88
CA LYS A 637 18.39 9.53 -35.06
C LYS A 637 17.22 9.24 -34.11
N ARG A 638 16.93 7.96 -33.83
CA ARG A 638 15.93 7.60 -32.82
C ARG A 638 16.36 8.03 -31.41
N TYR A 639 17.63 7.84 -31.05
CA TYR A 639 18.17 8.36 -29.80
C TYR A 639 18.12 9.89 -29.70
N GLU A 640 18.39 10.61 -30.79
CA GLU A 640 18.27 12.07 -30.86
C GLU A 640 16.83 12.54 -30.61
N ILE A 641 15.84 11.82 -31.14
CA ILE A 641 14.42 12.09 -30.86
C ILE A 641 14.13 11.93 -29.36
N ILE A 642 14.64 10.86 -28.73
CA ILE A 642 14.47 10.65 -27.29
C ILE A 642 15.16 11.78 -26.51
N ARG A 643 16.39 12.17 -26.87
CA ARG A 643 17.11 13.29 -26.25
C ARG A 643 16.31 14.58 -26.33
N LYS A 644 15.85 14.97 -27.52
CA LYS A 644 15.06 16.18 -27.74
C LYS A 644 13.77 16.16 -26.91
N ASN A 645 13.14 15.00 -26.76
CA ASN A 645 11.96 14.85 -25.90
C ASN A 645 12.29 15.07 -24.42
N MET A 646 13.46 14.62 -23.93
CA MET A 646 13.91 14.87 -22.55
C MET A 646 14.26 16.35 -22.34
N GLU A 647 14.98 16.98 -23.26
CA GLU A 647 15.34 18.41 -23.21
C GLU A 647 14.09 19.30 -23.22
N GLN A 648 13.12 19.00 -24.09
CA GLN A 648 11.84 19.71 -24.13
C GLN A 648 11.08 19.55 -22.81
N ALA A 649 11.09 18.35 -22.20
CA ALA A 649 10.46 18.15 -20.91
C ALA A 649 11.13 18.98 -19.80
N ILE A 650 12.46 19.12 -19.80
CA ILE A 650 13.15 20.01 -18.85
C ILE A 650 12.74 21.47 -19.09
N ALA A 651 12.70 21.91 -20.35
CA ALA A 651 12.30 23.27 -20.71
C ALA A 651 10.83 23.58 -20.39
N ASP A 652 9.96 22.58 -20.41
CA ASP A 652 8.53 22.70 -20.09
C ASP A 652 8.26 22.94 -18.60
N TYR A 653 9.23 22.64 -17.72
CA TYR A 653 9.13 22.75 -16.26
C TYR A 653 10.35 23.49 -15.64
N PRO A 654 10.62 24.75 -16.02
CA PRO A 654 11.85 25.46 -15.60
C PRO A 654 11.88 25.77 -14.10
N GLU A 655 10.70 25.93 -13.48
CA GLU A 655 10.54 26.23 -12.05
C GLU A 655 10.65 24.99 -11.14
N ASP A 656 10.81 23.78 -11.71
CA ASP A 656 10.80 22.52 -10.98
C ASP A 656 12.13 22.20 -10.28
N SER A 657 12.44 22.99 -9.26
CA SER A 657 13.57 22.72 -8.36
C SER A 657 13.31 21.51 -7.46
N ARG A 658 14.39 20.88 -6.98
CA ARG A 658 14.32 19.80 -5.98
C ARG A 658 13.67 20.35 -4.71
N ARG A 659 12.63 19.66 -4.21
CA ARG A 659 11.93 20.03 -2.97
C ARG A 659 12.59 19.41 -1.74
N THR A 660 13.06 18.17 -1.87
CA THR A 660 13.58 17.37 -0.76
C THR A 660 15.08 17.57 -0.58
N HIS A 661 15.50 18.01 0.61
CA HIS A 661 16.92 18.16 0.93
C HIS A 661 17.54 16.81 1.30
N ILE A 662 18.72 16.48 0.76
CA ILE A 662 19.42 15.22 1.05
C ILE A 662 20.63 15.50 1.94
N ASN A 663 20.55 15.08 3.19
CA ASN A 663 21.65 15.19 4.15
C ASN A 663 22.48 13.90 4.14
N ARG A 664 23.67 13.99 3.53
CA ARG A 664 24.55 12.84 3.29
C ARG A 664 25.22 12.30 4.56
N GLU A 665 25.45 13.15 5.55
CA GLU A 665 26.16 12.82 6.78
C GLU A 665 25.21 12.46 7.94
N GLY A 666 23.98 12.98 7.90
CA GLY A 666 23.00 12.80 8.94
C GLY A 666 22.56 11.36 9.10
N SER A 667 22.86 10.76 10.25
CA SER A 667 22.44 9.39 10.58
C SER A 667 20.96 9.25 10.94
N GLY A 668 20.29 10.36 11.28
CA GLY A 668 18.92 10.39 11.83
C GLY A 668 18.76 9.66 13.16
N ARG A 669 19.85 9.18 13.78
CA ARG A 669 19.83 8.47 15.06
C ARG A 669 19.74 9.47 16.20
N ILE A 670 18.66 9.39 16.96
CA ILE A 670 18.45 10.18 18.17
C ILE A 670 18.94 9.36 19.35
N ARG A 671 19.98 9.83 20.04
CA ARG A 671 20.56 9.19 21.24
C ARG A 671 19.70 9.50 22.45
N LYS A 672 19.80 8.69 23.50
CA LYS A 672 19.07 8.95 24.77
C LYS A 672 19.42 10.32 25.34
N LEU A 673 20.70 10.72 25.28
CA LEU A 673 21.16 12.02 25.76
C LEU A 673 20.54 13.19 25.00
N ASP A 674 20.22 13.04 23.71
CA ASP A 674 19.58 14.11 22.92
C ASP A 674 18.11 14.35 23.38
N LEU A 675 17.54 13.45 24.18
CA LEU A 675 16.16 13.52 24.69
C LEU A 675 16.05 14.14 26.09
N ILE A 676 17.17 14.37 26.78
CA ILE A 676 17.21 14.81 28.17
C ILE A 676 17.75 16.23 28.20
N GLN A 677 17.22 17.09 29.07
CA GLN A 677 17.77 18.42 29.28
C GLN A 677 19.15 18.29 29.94
N LYS A 678 20.14 19.01 29.43
CA LYS A 678 21.44 19.07 30.10
C LYS A 678 21.29 19.85 31.40
N GLU A 679 21.42 19.14 32.50
CA GLU A 679 21.36 19.66 33.87
C GLU A 679 22.69 19.44 34.60
N GLU A 680 22.98 20.31 35.57
CA GLU A 680 24.07 20.14 36.53
C GLU A 680 23.56 19.38 37.76
N LEU A 681 24.23 18.27 38.05
CA LEU A 681 23.89 17.36 39.11
C LEU A 681 24.96 17.41 40.19
N VAL A 682 24.51 17.27 41.43
CA VAL A 682 25.36 16.98 42.56
C VAL A 682 25.09 15.54 42.95
N VAL A 683 26.12 14.71 42.85
CA VAL A 683 26.08 13.28 43.15
C VAL A 683 26.70 13.08 44.51
N GLY A 684 25.93 12.56 45.47
CA GLY A 684 26.39 12.24 46.81
C GLY A 684 26.57 10.74 47.00
N VAL A 685 27.60 10.37 47.75
CA VAL A 685 27.78 9.00 48.24
C VAL A 685 27.64 9.02 49.76
N THR A 686 26.86 8.08 50.29
CA THR A 686 26.64 7.95 51.74
C THR A 686 27.55 6.88 52.36
N LYS A 687 27.58 6.84 53.70
CA LYS A 687 28.36 5.84 54.45
C LYS A 687 27.87 4.41 54.20
N ASP A 688 26.56 4.19 54.03
CA ASP A 688 26.02 2.88 53.64
C ASP A 688 26.16 2.59 52.13
N LYS A 689 27.03 3.33 51.44
CA LYS A 689 27.37 3.17 50.02
C LYS A 689 26.17 3.41 49.09
N TYR A 690 25.18 4.20 49.53
CA TYR A 690 24.08 4.63 48.67
C TYR A 690 24.54 5.81 47.81
N ILE A 691 24.25 5.75 46.52
CA ILE A 691 24.57 6.81 45.56
C ILE A 691 23.26 7.50 45.17
N PHE A 692 23.22 8.82 45.30
CA PHE A 692 22.06 9.63 44.97
C PHE A 692 22.47 10.89 44.22
N ALA A 693 21.53 11.45 43.44
CA ALA A 693 21.76 12.68 42.70
C ALA A 693 20.63 13.69 42.95
N PHE A 694 20.98 14.98 42.96
CA PHE A 694 20.03 16.09 42.99
C PHE A 694 20.51 17.22 42.08
N LEU A 695 19.57 18.04 41.62
CA LEU A 695 19.87 19.21 40.79
C LEU A 695 20.62 20.26 41.59
N LEU A 696 21.69 20.81 41.02
CA LEU A 696 22.49 21.87 41.66
C LEU A 696 21.62 23.09 42.02
N GLU A 697 20.62 23.43 41.20
CA GLU A 697 19.70 24.54 41.48
C GLU A 697 18.88 24.36 42.77
N LYS A 698 18.66 23.12 43.23
CA LYS A 698 17.96 22.85 44.49
C LYS A 698 18.84 23.08 45.72
N VAL A 699 20.15 23.24 45.52
CA VAL A 699 21.12 23.47 46.59
C VAL A 699 21.05 24.92 47.04
N LYS A 700 20.42 25.16 48.20
CA LYS A 700 20.33 26.51 48.77
C LYS A 700 21.49 26.77 49.74
N LEU A 701 22.27 27.80 49.44
CA LEU A 701 23.22 28.40 50.39
C LEU A 701 22.45 29.18 51.46
N HIS A 702 22.72 28.92 52.74
CA HIS A 702 22.17 29.72 53.84
C HIS A 702 22.66 31.17 53.71
N LYS A 703 21.71 32.13 53.66
CA LYS A 703 22.02 33.57 53.48
C LYS A 703 22.25 34.34 54.78
N ASN A 704 22.16 33.72 55.95
CA ASN A 704 22.40 34.40 57.23
C ASN A 704 23.88 34.32 57.64
N ARG A 705 24.48 35.47 57.96
CA ARG A 705 25.84 35.57 58.52
C ARG A 705 25.94 34.69 59.78
N GLY A 706 26.81 33.68 59.75
CA GLY A 706 27.06 32.75 60.85
C GLY A 706 26.49 31.33 60.69
N GLY A 707 25.75 31.04 59.61
CA GLY A 707 25.30 29.67 59.31
C GLY A 707 26.35 28.88 58.54
N ILE A 708 27.01 27.90 59.17
CA ILE A 708 27.79 26.87 58.46
C ILE A 708 26.81 25.81 57.99
N GLY A 709 26.52 25.75 56.68
CA GLY A 709 25.77 24.62 56.12
C GLY A 709 25.10 24.90 54.77
N ILE A 710 25.30 23.97 53.84
CA ILE A 710 24.46 23.78 52.67
C ILE A 710 23.34 22.83 53.12
N LYS A 711 22.06 23.21 52.96
CA LYS A 711 20.97 22.26 53.21
C LYS A 711 20.86 21.33 52.00
N LEU A 712 21.60 20.23 52.04
CA LEU A 712 21.51 19.13 51.10
C LEU A 712 20.24 18.32 51.42
N ALA A 713 19.64 17.68 50.42
CA ALA A 713 18.51 16.77 50.64
C ALA A 713 18.94 15.66 51.61
N GLU A 714 18.07 15.30 52.57
CA GLU A 714 18.38 14.24 53.53
C GLU A 714 18.49 12.90 52.77
N PRO A 715 19.63 12.19 52.88
CA PRO A 715 19.74 10.87 52.28
C PRO A 715 18.74 9.92 52.95
N PRO A 716 18.30 8.85 52.25
CA PRO A 716 17.36 7.89 52.83
C PRO A 716 17.88 7.37 54.18
N ASN A 717 16.99 7.23 55.16
CA ASN A 717 17.28 6.70 56.49
C ASN A 717 18.23 7.53 57.39
N ASN A 718 18.37 8.84 57.18
CA ASN A 718 19.29 9.70 57.95
C ASN A 718 20.76 9.26 57.86
N ASP A 719 21.16 8.69 56.71
CA ASP A 719 22.54 8.29 56.47
C ASP A 719 23.48 9.53 56.38
N ILE A 720 24.78 9.34 56.55
CA ILE A 720 25.79 10.41 56.51
C ILE A 720 26.40 10.46 55.11
N ILE A 721 26.38 11.63 54.49
CA ILE A 721 27.05 11.90 53.21
C ILE A 721 28.57 11.94 53.46
N ILE A 722 29.33 11.11 52.74
CA ILE A 722 30.79 11.00 52.88
C ILE A 722 31.55 11.72 51.76
N ASP A 723 30.96 11.84 50.56
CA ASP A 723 31.59 12.46 49.40
C ASP A 723 30.55 13.06 48.45
N ILE A 724 30.94 14.09 47.71
CA ILE A 724 30.09 14.85 46.79
C ILE A 724 30.87 15.19 45.52
N LEU A 725 30.24 14.96 44.37
CA LEU A 725 30.75 15.34 43.05
C LEU A 725 29.74 16.21 42.31
N VAL A 726 30.17 17.36 41.79
CA VAL A 726 29.38 18.17 40.86
C VAL A 726 29.74 17.75 39.44
N THR A 727 28.73 17.40 38.64
CA THR A 727 28.92 16.85 37.29
C THR A 727 27.77 17.25 36.38
N SER A 728 27.95 17.16 35.07
CA SER A 728 26.82 17.26 34.15
C SER A 728 26.09 15.93 34.05
N SER A 729 24.77 15.97 33.91
CA SER A 729 23.91 14.83 33.53
C SER A 729 24.39 14.03 32.31
N TYR A 730 25.21 14.62 31.44
CA TYR A 730 25.75 14.00 30.22
C TYR A 730 27.05 13.23 30.46
N ASP A 731 27.74 13.50 31.56
CA ASP A 731 29.06 12.97 31.86
C ASP A 731 29.00 11.47 32.23
N ASP A 732 30.12 10.79 32.00
CA ASP A 732 30.34 9.43 32.49
C ASP A 732 30.91 9.48 33.91
N LEU A 733 30.24 8.79 34.82
CA LEU A 733 30.71 8.57 36.17
C LEU A 733 31.40 7.21 36.26
N PHE A 734 32.64 7.24 36.74
CA PHE A 734 33.44 6.04 36.97
C PHE A 734 33.50 5.75 38.47
N ILE A 735 32.90 4.63 38.86
CA ILE A 735 32.84 4.18 40.26
C ILE A 735 33.91 3.11 40.45
N PHE A 736 34.90 3.41 41.29
CA PHE A 736 35.98 2.52 41.63
C PHE A 736 35.63 1.73 42.89
N THR A 737 35.80 0.43 42.85
CA THR A 737 35.57 -0.46 44.01
C THR A 737 36.88 -0.90 44.65
N ASP A 738 36.82 -1.25 45.92
CA ASP A 738 37.90 -1.87 46.70
C ASP A 738 38.38 -3.20 46.10
N ALA A 739 37.53 -3.90 45.34
CA ALA A 739 37.88 -5.07 44.55
C ALA A 739 38.65 -4.77 43.25
N GLY A 740 39.07 -3.51 43.02
CA GLY A 740 39.82 -3.09 41.83
C GLY A 740 38.99 -3.07 40.54
N LYS A 741 37.65 -3.14 40.63
CA LYS A 741 36.75 -3.03 39.48
C LYS A 741 36.28 -1.59 39.29
N VAL A 742 36.13 -1.19 38.02
CA VAL A 742 35.58 0.10 37.63
C VAL A 742 34.24 -0.11 36.94
N TYR A 743 33.20 0.57 37.44
CA TYR A 743 31.88 0.60 36.82
C TYR A 743 31.68 1.96 36.17
N ARG A 744 31.13 1.97 34.95
CA ARG A 744 30.76 3.21 34.24
C ARG A 744 29.25 3.34 34.21
N ILE A 745 28.73 4.44 34.73
CA ILE A 745 27.31 4.81 34.65
C ILE A 745 27.19 6.23 34.11
N LYS A 746 26.13 6.52 33.34
CA LYS A 746 25.85 7.90 32.94
C LYS A 746 25.23 8.67 34.11
N ALA A 747 25.63 9.92 34.32
CA ALA A 747 25.16 10.69 35.48
C ALA A 747 23.62 10.80 35.56
N HIS A 748 22.92 10.94 34.42
CA HIS A 748 21.45 10.95 34.38
C HIS A 748 20.76 9.60 34.70
N GLU A 749 21.48 8.49 34.73
CA GLU A 749 20.93 7.16 35.06
C GLU A 749 20.85 6.94 36.59
N ILE A 750 21.53 7.79 37.37
CA ILE A 750 21.38 7.81 38.83
C ILE A 750 20.02 8.41 39.16
N SER A 751 19.21 7.70 39.96
CA SER A 751 17.89 8.16 40.37
C SER A 751 17.98 9.53 41.04
N VAL A 752 17.48 10.55 40.34
CA VAL A 752 17.35 11.90 40.89
C VAL A 752 16.14 11.89 41.80
N ASN A 753 16.33 11.99 43.11
CA ASN A 753 15.21 12.18 44.03
C ASN A 753 14.62 13.58 43.79
N HIS A 754 13.49 13.62 43.08
CA HIS A 754 12.81 14.88 42.78
C HIS A 754 12.09 15.47 43.99
N GLU A 755 11.84 14.68 45.02
CA GLU A 755 11.20 15.10 46.27
C GLU A 755 12.23 15.24 47.38
N ALA A 756 12.34 16.46 47.92
CA ALA A 756 12.77 16.65 49.28
C ALA A 756 11.51 16.45 50.13
N GLN A 757 11.33 15.25 50.69
CA GLN A 757 10.46 15.07 51.85
C GLN A 757 11.31 15.16 53.09
#